data_AF-A0A5J4S945-F1
#
_entry.id   AF-A0A5J4S945-F1
#
_cell.length_a   1.000
_cell.length_b   1.000
_cell.length_c   1.000
_cell.angle_alpha   90.00
_cell.angle_beta   90.00
_cell.angle_gamma   90.00
#
_symmetry.space_group_name_H-M   'P 1'
#
loop_
_entity.id
_entity.type
_entity.pdbx_description
1 polymer ?
#
loop_
_entity_poly.entity_id
_entity_poly.type
_entity_poly.pdbx_seq_one_letter_code
_entity_poly.pdbx_strand_id
1 'polypeptide(L)'
;MNEQSPPLRLLNSICYRLNPQTPYIISSPLAGMGHGHYVFYDSNINREVFQWMVAAEKTAYTEVGVSGVANIDVLKSFLPKDELFPPGNGGSVKLHHGFSAGRKGSWLELETLKKYFGEITSHEEMVQYSQLLQYEGLKCIYEEARRQKPVCAMALNWCYQEPWPTVANNSLISWPNVIKPAYYHVANACRPVLASIRVPKFEWKEGDDLACDLFLLNDAYEPVAQAAITVTLLYDDKEETLVTWDCAGTEAFKNVQGPTTHFRIPRMKSNLFTVKVTVEGKSEYNSVYTLVYSGKDVKKIPPVLYPDNINIGLNSSAEKTVFQTNGEWKPVTDVSADVAIIYGSNDRPGMTFGQRVQSWRDRGYTTHFMTGIAWGDYSDYFTGKWDGKPHMDEGQVRQNGDTVWHGRPVPYLVPTKNFLKYIKEEHIKKVIDLGMDAIYLEEPEFWAFAGYSESFKREWQEYYGFSWRPQHESPENTYLSSKLKYHLYYRALENVFTYAKEYGKSKGMNVRCYVPTHSLINYSAWQIVSPEAGLASLPCVDGYIAQVWTGTSRESTYFNGVKKERVFENAFLEYGSMESMTRPTGRKMFFLTDPIEDSPRDWVDYKRNYQATFTAQLLYPMIADYEVMPWPDRIYQGLYKTSADSDVKEQIPRFYSMQMQVMINSLNSMPLSDNKVSGSQGIGVVMSNSLMFQRFPTYKDFDDPQLSGFYGQTLPLLKRGVPVNIVHLENVSYPETWKDIRLLIMSYSNMKPMDAEAHRHIAEWVKKGGVLVYCGRDDDPYQTVQEWWNTGNNKYNAPSEHLFELMSINRAAKEGQYGYGRGTVYVIRHNPKEFVMKENVDKTLFVDIVAKLYEGKAKAGKLIFKNSFYLERGCYELISVLDEHEDSTSYIRSGKLIDLFDPALPVLTRKEVRPGEQAYLVNISRVSNPPKPQILASASRNYDERVGKNSYAFTTKSPLNTTNAMRVLLPEEPKVYKATNRQGEALEVRYSWDSNSKTCFLGFENHPDGVKVELKW
;
A
#
# COMPACT_ATOMS: atom_id res chain seq x y z
N MET A 1 51.09 -20.58 4.45
CA MET A 1 51.61 -20.27 5.80
C MET A 1 51.03 -21.28 6.76
N ASN A 2 51.82 -21.85 7.68
CA ASN A 2 51.28 -22.65 8.78
C ASN A 2 51.25 -21.81 10.06
N GLU A 3 50.67 -22.34 11.14
CA GLU A 3 50.51 -21.65 12.43
C GLU A 3 51.84 -21.23 13.08
N GLN A 4 52.96 -21.80 12.61
CA GLN A 4 54.30 -21.46 13.07
C GLN A 4 54.94 -20.31 12.30
N SER A 5 54.27 -19.74 11.30
CA SER A 5 54.85 -18.64 10.51
C SER A 5 55.11 -17.42 11.40
N PRO A 6 56.31 -16.80 11.31
CA PRO A 6 56.67 -15.66 12.15
C PRO A 6 55.66 -14.50 12.12
N PRO A 7 55.04 -14.13 10.97
CA PRO A 7 54.04 -13.05 10.94
C PRO A 7 52.78 -13.36 11.76
N LEU A 8 52.24 -14.58 11.66
CA LEU A 8 51.03 -14.96 12.39
C LEU A 8 51.29 -15.09 13.89
N ARG A 9 52.48 -15.56 14.29
CA ARG A 9 52.90 -15.57 15.70
C ARG A 9 53.09 -14.17 16.26
N LEU A 10 53.66 -13.25 15.46
CA LEU A 10 53.78 -11.84 15.84
C LEU A 10 52.38 -11.22 16.03
N LEU A 11 51.45 -11.42 15.09
CA LEU A 11 50.07 -10.95 15.21
C LEU A 11 49.38 -11.51 16.45
N ASN A 12 49.48 -12.82 16.71
CA ASN A 12 48.95 -13.43 17.94
C ASN A 12 49.52 -12.76 19.20
N SER A 13 50.84 -12.55 19.24
CA SER A 13 51.50 -11.90 20.40
C SER A 13 51.08 -10.44 20.58
N ILE A 14 50.80 -9.71 19.49
CA ILE A 14 50.32 -8.33 19.52
C ILE A 14 48.87 -8.31 20.01
N CYS A 15 47.99 -9.13 19.42
CA CYS A 15 46.59 -9.25 19.84
C CYS A 15 46.48 -9.62 21.33
N TYR A 16 47.24 -10.61 21.81
CA TYR A 16 47.25 -11.00 23.21
C TYR A 16 47.71 -9.87 24.15
N ARG A 17 48.75 -9.11 23.77
CA ARG A 17 49.22 -7.96 24.56
C ARG A 17 48.21 -6.81 24.59
N LEU A 18 47.52 -6.55 23.48
CA LEU A 18 46.57 -5.44 23.37
C LEU A 18 45.20 -5.76 23.98
N ASN A 19 44.73 -7.00 23.80
CA ASN A 19 43.43 -7.45 24.28
C ASN A 19 43.45 -8.98 24.52
N PRO A 20 43.85 -9.44 25.71
CA PRO A 20 43.91 -10.87 26.01
C PRO A 20 42.54 -11.54 26.16
N GLN A 21 41.45 -10.76 26.22
CA GLN A 21 40.09 -11.29 26.40
C GLN A 21 39.40 -11.68 25.09
N THR A 22 39.92 -11.24 23.94
CA THR A 22 39.37 -11.59 22.62
C THR A 22 40.19 -12.72 21.98
N PRO A 23 39.57 -13.86 21.63
CA PRO A 23 40.27 -14.95 20.95
C PRO A 23 40.88 -14.53 19.61
N TYR A 24 42.14 -14.88 19.38
CA TYR A 24 42.79 -14.72 18.07
C TYR A 24 42.57 -16.00 17.23
N ILE A 25 41.83 -15.87 16.13
CA ILE A 25 41.65 -16.92 15.14
C ILE A 25 42.66 -16.68 14.02
N ILE A 26 43.63 -17.59 13.89
CA ILE A 26 44.79 -17.43 13.01
C ILE A 26 44.48 -17.55 11.51
N SER A 27 43.39 -18.24 11.14
CA SER A 27 42.95 -18.40 9.75
C SER A 27 41.48 -18.81 9.68
N SER A 28 40.84 -18.58 8.54
CA SER A 28 39.55 -19.15 8.14
C SER A 28 39.76 -20.00 6.88
N PRO A 29 39.49 -21.32 6.92
CA PRO A 29 39.02 -22.12 8.05
C PRO A 29 40.18 -22.62 8.94
N LEU A 30 39.89 -22.92 10.21
CA LEU A 30 40.73 -23.76 11.08
C LEU A 30 40.39 -25.26 10.92
N ALA A 31 41.22 -26.13 11.49
CA ALA A 31 40.88 -27.55 11.62
C ALA A 31 39.53 -27.73 12.32
N GLY A 32 38.63 -28.51 11.71
CA GLY A 32 37.24 -28.67 12.15
C GLY A 32 36.26 -27.65 11.55
N MET A 33 36.72 -26.47 11.11
CA MET A 33 35.91 -25.50 10.37
C MET A 33 35.86 -25.85 8.88
N GLY A 34 34.93 -25.25 8.14
CA GLY A 34 34.80 -25.48 6.70
C GLY A 34 34.25 -24.28 5.94
N HIS A 35 34.60 -24.23 4.65
CA HIS A 35 33.91 -23.39 3.68
C HIS A 35 32.82 -24.21 2.97
N GLY A 36 31.78 -23.54 2.52
CA GLY A 36 30.71 -24.11 1.71
C GLY A 36 31.07 -24.16 0.22
N HIS A 37 30.11 -24.67 -0.55
CA HIS A 37 30.27 -24.85 -1.99
C HIS A 37 29.96 -23.59 -2.82
N TYR A 38 29.38 -22.56 -2.21
CA TYR A 38 28.98 -21.27 -2.82
C TYR A 38 27.95 -21.37 -3.96
N VAL A 39 27.36 -22.55 -4.17
CA VAL A 39 26.39 -22.85 -5.22
C VAL A 39 25.29 -23.76 -4.67
N PHE A 40 24.11 -23.72 -5.31
CA PHE A 40 23.00 -24.59 -4.92
C PHE A 40 23.30 -26.05 -5.24
N TYR A 41 23.85 -26.31 -6.43
CA TYR A 41 24.21 -27.63 -6.93
C TYR A 41 25.68 -27.63 -7.38
N ASP A 42 26.51 -28.46 -6.74
CA ASP A 42 27.91 -28.60 -7.10
C ASP A 42 28.10 -29.78 -8.07
N SER A 43 28.32 -29.44 -9.34
CA SER A 43 28.54 -30.40 -10.41
C SER A 43 29.82 -31.24 -10.26
N ASN A 44 30.82 -30.77 -9.51
CA ASN A 44 32.07 -31.53 -9.31
C ASN A 44 31.88 -32.76 -8.43
N ILE A 45 30.94 -32.68 -7.48
CA ILE A 45 30.61 -33.79 -6.57
C ILE A 45 29.21 -34.36 -6.83
N ASN A 46 28.49 -33.79 -7.81
CA ASN A 46 27.13 -34.17 -8.19
C ASN A 46 26.16 -34.18 -6.99
N ARG A 47 26.19 -33.12 -6.17
CA ARG A 47 25.30 -32.97 -5.00
C ARG A 47 24.75 -31.56 -4.89
N GLU A 48 23.51 -31.45 -4.43
CA GLU A 48 22.88 -30.18 -4.05
C GLU A 48 23.03 -29.89 -2.56
N VAL A 49 22.70 -28.65 -2.16
CA VAL A 49 22.79 -28.15 -0.79
C VAL A 49 22.07 -29.03 0.24
N PHE A 50 20.90 -29.55 -0.12
CA PHE A 50 20.13 -30.49 0.70
C PHE A 50 20.85 -31.81 0.98
N GLN A 51 21.92 -32.13 0.24
CA GLN A 51 22.68 -33.37 0.37
C GLN A 51 24.06 -33.13 0.97
N TRP A 52 24.81 -32.14 0.48
CA TRP A 52 26.17 -31.93 0.97
C TRP A 52 26.19 -31.27 2.34
N MET A 53 25.23 -30.39 2.66
CA MET A 53 25.18 -29.73 3.97
C MET A 53 24.81 -30.73 5.07
N VAL A 54 23.85 -31.62 4.79
CA VAL A 54 23.44 -32.69 5.70
C VAL A 54 24.57 -33.67 5.98
N ALA A 55 25.43 -33.94 4.99
CA ALA A 55 26.60 -34.81 5.14
C ALA A 55 27.83 -34.10 5.74
N ALA A 56 27.77 -32.78 5.93
CA ALA A 56 28.89 -32.02 6.45
C ALA A 56 28.85 -31.99 7.98
N GLU A 57 29.99 -32.25 8.61
CA GLU A 57 30.17 -32.14 10.06
C GLU A 57 31.31 -31.15 10.32
N LYS A 58 30.95 -29.93 10.73
CA LYS A 58 31.91 -28.85 10.98
C LYS A 58 31.63 -28.16 12.30
N THR A 59 32.69 -27.69 12.96
CA THR A 59 32.58 -26.89 14.18
C THR A 59 32.19 -25.43 13.87
N ALA A 60 32.46 -24.97 12.66
CA ALA A 60 31.97 -23.71 12.12
C ALA A 60 32.01 -23.71 10.59
N TYR A 61 31.05 -23.00 10.00
CA TYR A 61 31.01 -22.66 8.58
C TYR A 61 31.40 -21.19 8.43
N THR A 62 32.69 -20.93 8.21
CA THR A 62 33.24 -19.57 8.24
C THR A 62 32.96 -18.79 6.97
N GLU A 63 32.68 -19.47 5.86
CA GLU A 63 32.26 -18.88 4.59
C GLU A 63 31.38 -19.88 3.83
N VAL A 64 30.08 -19.62 3.69
CA VAL A 64 29.12 -20.46 2.95
C VAL A 64 28.26 -19.59 2.04
N GLY A 65 27.66 -20.13 1.00
CA GLY A 65 26.76 -19.33 0.17
C GLY A 65 26.00 -20.15 -0.85
N VAL A 66 24.98 -19.51 -1.40
CA VAL A 66 24.26 -19.97 -2.59
C VAL A 66 24.06 -18.74 -3.47
N SER A 67 24.47 -18.84 -4.73
CA SER A 67 24.37 -17.70 -5.63
C SER A 67 22.91 -17.36 -5.95
N GLY A 68 22.62 -16.07 -6.02
CA GLY A 68 21.36 -15.54 -6.51
C GLY A 68 21.56 -14.26 -7.33
N VAL A 69 20.82 -14.17 -8.43
CA VAL A 69 20.78 -12.99 -9.30
C VAL A 69 20.27 -11.77 -8.53
N ALA A 70 20.85 -10.60 -8.81
CA ALA A 70 20.41 -9.32 -8.25
C ALA A 70 18.97 -8.99 -8.66
N ASN A 71 18.30 -8.12 -7.89
CA ASN A 71 16.94 -7.69 -8.24
C ASN A 71 16.93 -7.07 -9.64
N ILE A 72 15.82 -7.24 -10.36
CA ILE A 72 15.77 -6.83 -11.77
C ILE A 72 16.06 -5.34 -11.97
N ASP A 73 15.62 -4.49 -11.05
CA ASP A 73 15.87 -3.05 -11.13
C ASP A 73 17.34 -2.71 -10.86
N VAL A 74 18.02 -3.51 -10.03
CA VAL A 74 19.47 -3.41 -9.83
C VAL A 74 20.20 -3.78 -11.11
N LEU A 75 19.84 -4.89 -11.76
CA LEU A 75 20.43 -5.27 -13.05
C LEU A 75 20.26 -4.19 -14.12
N LYS A 76 19.04 -3.62 -14.24
CA LYS A 76 18.72 -2.56 -15.19
C LYS A 76 19.50 -1.27 -14.94
N SER A 77 20.01 -1.06 -13.73
CA SER A 77 20.76 0.16 -13.39
C SER A 77 22.18 0.20 -13.96
N PHE A 78 22.78 -0.95 -14.30
CA PHE A 78 24.16 -1.03 -14.77
C PHE A 78 24.38 -1.94 -15.98
N LEU A 79 23.42 -2.79 -16.37
CA LEU A 79 23.51 -3.61 -17.59
C LEU A 79 22.84 -2.93 -18.79
N PRO A 80 23.47 -2.97 -19.99
CA PRO A 80 22.82 -2.65 -21.24
C PRO A 80 21.58 -3.52 -21.49
N LYS A 81 20.56 -2.96 -22.13
CA LYS A 81 19.26 -3.63 -22.31
C LYS A 81 19.36 -4.92 -23.13
N ASP A 82 20.23 -4.96 -24.12
CA ASP A 82 20.53 -6.11 -24.97
C ASP A 82 21.38 -7.18 -24.25
N GLU A 83 22.00 -6.82 -23.13
CA GLU A 83 22.74 -7.75 -22.27
C GLU A 83 21.89 -8.33 -21.12
N LEU A 84 20.70 -7.77 -20.85
CA LEU A 84 19.80 -8.27 -19.80
C LEU A 84 19.29 -9.70 -20.08
N PHE A 85 18.97 -10.00 -21.34
CA PHE A 85 18.52 -11.32 -21.74
C PHE A 85 18.62 -11.57 -23.27
N PRO A 86 19.08 -12.76 -23.71
CA PRO A 86 19.76 -13.77 -22.89
C PRO A 86 21.12 -13.26 -22.41
N PRO A 87 21.54 -13.55 -21.16
CA PRO A 87 22.81 -13.06 -20.66
C PRO A 87 23.98 -13.69 -21.44
N GLY A 88 24.82 -12.83 -22.04
CA GLY A 88 26.01 -13.26 -22.77
C GLY A 88 27.21 -13.52 -21.86
N ASN A 89 28.10 -14.44 -22.24
CA ASN A 89 29.37 -14.70 -21.53
C ASN A 89 30.48 -13.68 -21.86
N GLY A 90 30.09 -12.41 -21.97
CA GLY A 90 30.96 -11.28 -22.36
C GLY A 90 30.40 -9.95 -21.82
N GLY A 91 30.94 -8.84 -22.31
CA GLY A 91 30.41 -7.50 -22.03
C GLY A 91 30.31 -7.15 -20.54
N SER A 92 29.27 -6.38 -20.23
CA SER A 92 28.93 -5.89 -18.90
C SER A 92 28.51 -7.03 -17.96
N VAL A 93 27.83 -8.05 -18.48
CA VAL A 93 27.44 -9.22 -17.67
C VAL A 93 28.66 -9.92 -17.09
N LYS A 94 29.72 -10.15 -17.88
CA LYS A 94 30.97 -10.74 -17.39
C LYS A 94 31.74 -9.78 -16.47
N LEU A 95 31.79 -8.49 -16.81
CA LEU A 95 32.46 -7.47 -16.01
C LEU A 95 31.88 -7.39 -14.58
N HIS A 96 30.55 -7.48 -14.47
CA HIS A 96 29.80 -7.42 -13.22
C HIS A 96 29.51 -8.81 -12.65
N HIS A 97 30.46 -9.76 -12.75
CA HIS A 97 30.40 -11.06 -12.06
C HIS A 97 29.24 -12.00 -12.47
N GLY A 98 28.64 -11.83 -13.65
CA GLY A 98 27.64 -12.79 -14.15
C GLY A 98 28.25 -14.12 -14.61
N PHE A 99 29.51 -14.12 -15.03
CA PHE A 99 30.24 -15.32 -15.46
C PHE A 99 31.72 -15.25 -15.13
N SER A 100 32.37 -16.41 -15.00
CA SER A 100 33.83 -16.56 -14.95
C SER A 100 34.53 -15.92 -13.73
N ALA A 101 33.79 -15.58 -12.67
CA ALA A 101 34.35 -15.17 -11.38
C ALA A 101 34.33 -16.39 -10.42
N GLY A 102 35.47 -17.06 -10.25
CA GLY A 102 35.55 -18.33 -9.53
C GLY A 102 35.56 -19.53 -10.49
N ARG A 103 34.42 -20.22 -10.66
CA ARG A 103 34.29 -21.41 -11.52
C ARG A 103 33.78 -21.06 -12.93
N LYS A 104 33.95 -21.97 -13.90
CA LYS A 104 33.41 -21.79 -15.26
C LYS A 104 31.87 -21.82 -15.21
N GLY A 105 31.22 -20.72 -15.58
CA GLY A 105 29.75 -20.59 -15.52
C GLY A 105 29.20 -20.12 -14.16
N SER A 106 30.07 -19.69 -13.23
CA SER A 106 29.69 -19.31 -11.87
C SER A 106 28.77 -18.10 -11.79
N TRP A 107 28.08 -18.04 -10.65
CA TRP A 107 27.15 -17.02 -10.17
C TRP A 107 25.79 -16.97 -10.84
N LEU A 108 25.70 -16.86 -12.17
CA LEU A 108 24.39 -16.94 -12.85
C LEU A 108 23.81 -18.35 -12.80
N GLU A 109 24.65 -19.38 -12.76
CA GLU A 109 24.24 -20.79 -12.56
C GLU A 109 23.15 -21.24 -13.56
N LEU A 110 23.23 -20.80 -14.82
CA LEU A 110 22.18 -21.04 -15.84
C LEU A 110 21.92 -22.53 -16.09
N GLU A 111 22.96 -23.36 -16.08
CA GLU A 111 22.81 -24.82 -16.22
C GLU A 111 22.09 -25.44 -15.02
N THR A 112 22.30 -24.89 -13.82
CA THR A 112 21.58 -25.29 -12.61
C THR A 112 20.11 -24.86 -12.69
N LEU A 113 19.82 -23.64 -13.17
CA LEU A 113 18.45 -23.21 -13.43
C LEU A 113 17.76 -24.11 -14.46
N LYS A 114 18.44 -24.43 -15.55
CA LYS A 114 17.95 -25.31 -16.60
C LYS A 114 17.69 -26.74 -16.08
N LYS A 115 18.54 -27.24 -15.17
CA LYS A 115 18.37 -28.55 -14.53
C LYS A 115 17.06 -28.65 -13.76
N TYR A 116 16.73 -27.66 -12.91
CA TYR A 116 15.53 -27.71 -12.04
C TYR A 116 14.27 -27.16 -12.67
N PHE A 117 14.39 -26.18 -13.57
CA PHE A 117 13.25 -25.44 -14.10
C PHE A 117 13.10 -25.56 -15.61
N GLY A 118 14.00 -26.24 -16.33
CA GLY A 118 14.01 -26.26 -17.80
C GLY A 118 14.49 -24.95 -18.43
N GLU A 119 14.35 -24.80 -19.75
CA GLU A 119 14.84 -23.63 -20.48
C GLU A 119 14.28 -22.31 -19.92
N ILE A 120 15.16 -21.40 -19.52
CA ILE A 120 14.79 -20.08 -19.04
C ILE A 120 14.51 -19.18 -20.24
N THR A 121 13.35 -18.53 -20.26
CA THR A 121 12.83 -17.82 -21.44
C THR A 121 12.78 -16.30 -21.29
N SER A 122 12.96 -15.79 -20.06
CA SER A 122 13.08 -14.35 -19.80
C SER A 122 14.03 -14.05 -18.63
N HIS A 123 14.41 -12.79 -18.48
CA HIS A 123 15.21 -12.36 -17.33
C HIS A 123 14.39 -12.35 -16.03
N GLU A 124 13.08 -12.07 -16.08
CA GLU A 124 12.21 -12.18 -14.91
C GLU A 124 12.20 -13.61 -14.39
N GLU A 125 12.10 -14.59 -15.29
CA GLU A 125 12.17 -16.01 -14.96
C GLU A 125 13.54 -16.39 -14.37
N MET A 126 14.63 -15.87 -14.95
CA MET A 126 15.99 -16.05 -14.44
C MET A 126 16.13 -15.51 -13.00
N VAL A 127 15.69 -14.27 -12.75
CA VAL A 127 15.76 -13.63 -11.43
C VAL A 127 14.94 -14.41 -10.41
N GLN A 128 13.68 -14.72 -10.74
CA GLN A 128 12.76 -15.40 -9.83
C GLN A 128 13.27 -16.78 -9.39
N TYR A 129 13.68 -17.62 -10.34
CA TYR A 129 14.15 -18.97 -10.02
C TYR A 129 15.55 -19.00 -9.43
N SER A 130 16.44 -18.08 -9.84
CA SER A 130 17.74 -17.94 -9.19
C SER A 130 17.61 -17.53 -7.73
N GLN A 131 16.73 -16.57 -7.44
CA GLN A 131 16.46 -16.17 -6.06
C GLN A 131 15.78 -17.28 -5.25
N LEU A 132 14.91 -18.10 -5.85
CA LEU A 132 14.36 -19.32 -5.24
C LEU A 132 15.46 -20.29 -4.79
N LEU A 133 16.38 -20.65 -5.68
CA LEU A 133 17.51 -21.51 -5.32
C LEU A 133 18.34 -20.88 -4.20
N GLN A 134 18.61 -19.57 -4.29
CA GLN A 134 19.36 -18.85 -3.27
C GLN A 134 18.69 -18.96 -1.89
N TYR A 135 17.41 -18.61 -1.77
CA TYR A 135 16.78 -18.51 -0.46
C TYR A 135 16.49 -19.89 0.16
N GLU A 136 16.09 -20.89 -0.64
CA GLU A 136 15.89 -22.27 -0.14
C GLU A 136 17.21 -22.91 0.27
N GLY A 137 18.26 -22.70 -0.52
CA GLY A 137 19.57 -23.25 -0.22
C GLY A 137 20.23 -22.62 1.00
N LEU A 138 20.17 -21.29 1.15
CA LEU A 138 20.69 -20.62 2.34
C LEU A 138 19.89 -20.99 3.59
N LYS A 139 18.56 -21.08 3.50
CA LYS A 139 17.72 -21.58 4.60
C LYS A 139 18.15 -22.97 5.05
N CYS A 140 18.37 -23.90 4.10
CA CYS A 140 18.90 -25.24 4.40
C CYS A 140 20.25 -25.17 5.14
N ILE A 141 21.18 -24.33 4.70
CA ILE A 141 22.50 -24.16 5.35
C ILE A 141 22.36 -23.70 6.80
N TYR A 142 21.57 -22.66 7.05
CA TYR A 142 21.42 -22.13 8.42
C TYR A 142 20.71 -23.13 9.34
N GLU A 143 19.65 -23.78 8.87
CA GLU A 143 18.94 -24.77 9.68
C GLU A 143 19.79 -26.02 9.97
N GLU A 144 20.54 -26.53 8.98
CA GLU A 144 21.43 -27.69 9.19
C GLU A 144 22.61 -27.37 10.11
N ALA A 145 23.20 -26.18 9.99
CA ALA A 145 24.24 -25.74 10.93
C ALA A 145 23.70 -25.70 12.37
N ARG A 146 22.45 -25.26 12.57
CA ARG A 146 21.78 -25.28 13.88
C ARG A 146 21.52 -26.70 14.36
N ARG A 147 21.13 -27.63 13.48
CA ARG A 147 20.90 -29.06 13.83
C ARG A 147 22.18 -29.74 14.35
N GLN A 148 23.36 -29.27 13.97
CA GLN A 148 24.65 -29.78 14.46
C GLN A 148 25.05 -29.26 15.85
N LYS A 149 24.19 -28.49 16.53
CA LYS A 149 24.40 -28.09 17.93
C LYS A 149 24.59 -29.33 18.83
N PRO A 150 25.54 -29.33 19.78
CA PRO A 150 26.41 -28.22 20.20
C PRO A 150 27.77 -28.14 19.48
N VAL A 151 27.99 -28.96 18.45
CA VAL A 151 29.30 -29.05 17.77
C VAL A 151 29.54 -27.84 16.85
N CYS A 152 28.54 -27.47 16.06
CA CYS A 152 28.61 -26.29 15.18
C CYS A 152 28.19 -25.02 15.93
N ALA A 153 29.09 -24.04 15.99
CA ALA A 153 28.88 -22.79 16.72
C ALA A 153 28.67 -21.55 15.82
N MET A 154 28.86 -21.68 14.50
CA MET A 154 28.85 -20.52 13.60
C MET A 154 28.55 -20.91 12.16
N ALA A 155 27.75 -20.09 11.47
CA ALA A 155 27.57 -20.13 10.02
C ALA A 155 27.52 -18.71 9.44
N LEU A 156 28.44 -18.38 8.54
CA LEU A 156 28.59 -17.04 7.97
C LEU A 156 28.35 -17.07 6.47
N ASN A 157 27.29 -16.40 6.02
CA ASN A 157 27.04 -16.22 4.60
C ASN A 157 28.12 -15.33 3.98
N TRP A 158 28.76 -15.85 2.94
CA TRP A 158 29.67 -15.14 2.07
C TRP A 158 28.91 -14.73 0.81
N CYS A 159 28.25 -13.58 0.75
CA CYS A 159 28.44 -12.43 1.65
C CYS A 159 27.13 -11.79 2.13
N TYR A 160 27.21 -10.95 3.17
CA TYR A 160 26.06 -10.17 3.61
C TYR A 160 25.63 -9.15 2.55
N GLN A 161 26.60 -8.41 1.99
CA GLN A 161 26.40 -7.38 0.98
C GLN A 161 27.60 -7.30 0.03
N GLU A 162 27.37 -6.78 -1.18
CA GLU A 162 28.42 -6.44 -2.14
C GLU A 162 28.79 -4.95 -2.12
N PRO A 163 30.08 -4.62 -2.31
CA PRO A 163 30.54 -3.23 -2.35
C PRO A 163 30.27 -2.51 -3.69
N TRP A 164 29.78 -3.21 -4.72
CA TRP A 164 29.70 -2.71 -6.10
C TRP A 164 28.63 -3.46 -6.92
N PRO A 165 28.17 -2.92 -8.07
CA PRO A 165 27.15 -3.55 -8.88
C PRO A 165 27.59 -4.93 -9.39
N THR A 166 26.77 -5.94 -9.11
CA THR A 166 27.03 -7.35 -9.46
C THR A 166 25.75 -7.98 -10.02
N VAL A 167 25.90 -8.79 -11.06
CA VAL A 167 24.79 -9.50 -11.71
C VAL A 167 24.24 -10.61 -10.81
N ALA A 168 25.12 -11.40 -10.21
CA ALA A 168 24.74 -12.49 -9.32
C ALA A 168 25.89 -12.79 -8.33
N ASN A 169 25.52 -13.17 -7.11
CA ASN A 169 26.42 -13.58 -6.03
C ASN A 169 25.57 -14.20 -4.91
N ASN A 170 26.23 -14.69 -3.89
CA ASN A 170 25.68 -15.11 -2.61
C ASN A 170 25.21 -13.99 -1.68
N SER A 171 25.29 -12.72 -2.09
CA SER A 171 24.86 -11.56 -1.29
C SER A 171 23.42 -11.72 -0.77
N LEU A 172 23.11 -11.20 0.41
CA LEU A 172 21.71 -11.03 0.84
C LEU A 172 21.16 -9.66 0.42
N ILE A 173 22.05 -8.69 0.27
CA ILE A 173 21.78 -7.32 -0.11
C ILE A 173 22.64 -6.97 -1.34
N SER A 174 21.99 -6.61 -2.43
CA SER A 174 22.64 -6.14 -3.66
C SER A 174 23.07 -4.69 -3.49
N TRP A 175 24.13 -4.28 -4.18
CA TRP A 175 24.47 -2.86 -4.30
C TRP A 175 23.31 -2.06 -4.94
N PRO A 176 23.05 -0.79 -4.55
CA PRO A 176 23.75 -0.05 -3.51
C PRO A 176 23.30 -0.39 -2.08
N ASN A 177 22.10 -0.91 -1.86
CA ASN A 177 21.57 -1.42 -0.58
C ASN A 177 20.20 -2.12 -0.79
N VAL A 178 20.02 -2.83 -1.91
CA VAL A 178 18.73 -3.41 -2.30
C VAL A 178 18.62 -4.85 -1.80
N ILE A 179 17.69 -5.09 -0.89
CA ILE A 179 17.48 -6.39 -0.25
C ILE A 179 16.98 -7.42 -1.27
N LYS A 180 17.57 -8.63 -1.25
CA LYS A 180 17.07 -9.81 -1.99
C LYS A 180 16.14 -10.64 -1.10
N PRO A 181 15.21 -11.43 -1.66
CA PRO A 181 14.35 -12.34 -0.89
C PRO A 181 15.11 -13.21 0.12
N ALA A 182 16.30 -13.68 -0.25
CA ALA A 182 17.17 -14.49 0.60
C ALA A 182 17.45 -13.89 1.98
N TYR A 183 17.51 -12.56 2.12
CA TYR A 183 17.66 -11.90 3.41
C TYR A 183 16.57 -12.30 4.40
N TYR A 184 15.31 -12.22 3.98
CA TYR A 184 14.15 -12.53 4.83
C TYR A 184 14.11 -14.02 5.19
N HIS A 185 14.39 -14.90 4.24
CA HIS A 185 14.42 -16.35 4.47
C HIS A 185 15.54 -16.78 5.42
N VAL A 186 16.74 -16.17 5.32
CA VAL A 186 17.83 -16.39 6.26
C VAL A 186 17.47 -15.87 7.66
N ALA A 187 16.87 -14.68 7.75
CA ALA A 187 16.41 -14.13 9.03
C ALA A 187 15.41 -15.07 9.73
N ASN A 188 14.50 -15.70 8.97
CA ASN A 188 13.58 -16.70 9.52
C ASN A 188 14.27 -17.97 10.00
N ALA A 189 15.21 -18.47 9.20
CA ALA A 189 16.00 -19.64 9.53
C ALA A 189 16.82 -19.43 10.81
N CYS A 190 17.09 -18.16 11.18
CA CYS A 190 17.84 -17.76 12.36
C CYS A 190 16.95 -17.34 13.56
N ARG A 191 15.62 -17.53 13.50
CA ARG A 191 14.77 -17.23 14.66
C ARG A 191 15.16 -18.05 15.90
N PRO A 192 15.04 -17.49 17.12
CA PRO A 192 15.46 -18.18 18.35
C PRO A 192 14.82 -19.55 18.54
N VAL A 193 13.55 -19.70 18.17
CA VAL A 193 12.84 -20.98 18.15
C VAL A 193 12.24 -21.19 16.76
N LEU A 194 12.41 -22.38 16.20
CA LEU A 194 11.94 -22.72 14.85
C LEU A 194 11.49 -24.18 14.77
N ALA A 195 10.23 -24.41 14.42
CA ALA A 195 9.80 -25.71 13.92
C ALA A 195 10.24 -25.82 12.47
N SER A 196 11.04 -26.84 12.13
CA SER A 196 11.63 -27.00 10.81
C SER A 196 11.58 -28.44 10.32
N ILE A 197 11.82 -28.64 9.02
CA ILE A 197 12.00 -29.98 8.44
C ILE A 197 13.35 -30.07 7.72
N ARG A 198 13.93 -31.27 7.75
CA ARG A 198 15.00 -31.66 6.83
C ARG A 198 14.39 -32.49 5.70
N VAL A 199 14.66 -32.09 4.47
CA VAL A 199 14.29 -32.84 3.26
C VAL A 199 15.55 -33.36 2.56
N PRO A 200 15.54 -34.57 1.98
CA PRO A 200 16.73 -35.22 1.44
C PRO A 200 17.16 -34.67 0.07
N LYS A 201 16.23 -33.99 -0.64
CA LYS A 201 16.46 -33.41 -1.96
C LYS A 201 15.43 -32.31 -2.27
N PHE A 202 15.75 -31.48 -3.27
CA PHE A 202 14.95 -30.35 -3.71
C PHE A 202 13.89 -30.70 -4.76
N GLU A 203 14.21 -31.64 -5.67
CA GLU A 203 13.35 -32.03 -6.80
C GLU A 203 12.67 -33.40 -6.57
N TRP A 204 11.37 -33.45 -6.89
CA TRP A 204 10.47 -34.57 -6.65
C TRP A 204 9.65 -34.95 -7.88
N LYS A 205 9.22 -36.21 -7.97
CA LYS A 205 8.35 -36.75 -9.04
C LYS A 205 7.08 -37.36 -8.47
N GLU A 206 6.06 -37.50 -9.32
CA GLU A 206 4.86 -38.27 -8.97
C GLU A 206 5.25 -39.66 -8.49
N GLY A 207 4.75 -40.05 -7.31
CA GLY A 207 5.10 -41.30 -6.69
C GLY A 207 6.53 -41.34 -6.15
N ASP A 208 7.21 -40.24 -5.89
CA ASP A 208 8.35 -40.27 -4.97
C ASP A 208 7.85 -40.36 -3.52
N ASP A 209 8.64 -40.97 -2.63
CA ASP A 209 8.38 -40.95 -1.19
C ASP A 209 9.17 -39.81 -0.53
N LEU A 210 8.47 -38.73 -0.17
CA LEU A 210 9.00 -37.57 0.53
C LEU A 210 9.15 -37.90 2.02
N ALA A 211 10.36 -38.29 2.41
CA ALA A 211 10.75 -38.46 3.80
C ALA A 211 11.25 -37.13 4.39
N CYS A 212 10.57 -36.60 5.40
CA CYS A 212 10.94 -35.36 6.08
C CYS A 212 11.22 -35.62 7.56
N ASP A 213 12.40 -35.28 8.05
CA ASP A 213 12.69 -35.30 9.49
C ASP A 213 12.21 -33.99 10.12
N LEU A 214 11.37 -34.06 11.15
CA LEU A 214 10.89 -32.88 11.88
C LEU A 214 11.90 -32.47 12.96
N PHE A 215 12.03 -31.17 13.20
CA PHE A 215 12.85 -30.62 14.27
C PHE A 215 12.16 -29.43 14.94
N LEU A 216 12.35 -29.31 16.25
CA LEU A 216 12.20 -28.06 16.99
C LEU A 216 13.60 -27.56 17.35
N LEU A 217 14.04 -26.48 16.70
CA LEU A 217 15.31 -25.84 16.97
C LEU A 217 15.12 -24.78 18.06
N ASN A 218 15.96 -24.81 19.11
CA ASN A 218 15.92 -23.83 20.20
C ASN A 218 17.32 -23.28 20.49
N ASP A 219 17.51 -22.00 20.18
CA ASP A 219 18.67 -21.18 20.52
C ASP A 219 18.36 -20.17 21.63
N ALA A 220 17.13 -20.13 22.14
CA ALA A 220 16.76 -19.26 23.24
C ALA A 220 17.32 -19.78 24.57
N TYR A 221 17.57 -18.85 25.51
CA TYR A 221 17.95 -19.17 26.89
C TYR A 221 16.78 -19.67 27.75
N GLU A 222 15.58 -19.78 27.16
CA GLU A 222 14.36 -20.25 27.80
C GLU A 222 13.95 -21.62 27.24
N PRO A 223 13.32 -22.48 28.07
CA PRO A 223 12.70 -23.70 27.59
C PRO A 223 11.47 -23.38 26.71
N VAL A 224 11.17 -24.28 25.76
CA VAL A 224 9.93 -24.24 24.95
C VAL A 224 8.97 -25.27 25.52
N ALA A 225 7.73 -24.86 25.80
CA ALA A 225 6.69 -25.74 26.29
C ALA A 225 6.21 -26.73 25.21
N GLN A 226 5.46 -27.76 25.64
CA GLN A 226 4.82 -28.71 24.75
C GLN A 226 3.90 -28.00 23.73
N ALA A 227 3.96 -28.42 22.47
CA ALA A 227 3.13 -27.87 21.40
C ALA A 227 2.90 -28.90 20.27
N ALA A 228 1.74 -28.83 19.61
CA ALA A 228 1.45 -29.63 18.43
C ALA A 228 2.06 -28.96 17.18
N ILE A 229 2.88 -29.72 16.44
CA ILE A 229 3.54 -29.28 15.21
C ILE A 229 2.94 -30.04 14.03
N THR A 230 2.22 -29.34 13.17
CA THR A 230 1.57 -29.91 11.99
C THR A 230 2.38 -29.63 10.73
N VAL A 231 2.62 -30.65 9.92
CA VAL A 231 3.25 -30.55 8.60
C VAL A 231 2.19 -30.74 7.54
N THR A 232 2.14 -29.83 6.58
CA THR A 232 1.10 -29.76 5.56
C THR A 232 1.72 -29.54 4.19
N LEU A 233 1.27 -30.30 3.19
CA LEU A 233 1.62 -30.11 1.80
C LEU A 233 0.60 -29.22 1.09
N LEU A 234 1.09 -28.23 0.36
CA LEU A 234 0.30 -27.29 -0.45
C LEU A 234 0.70 -27.42 -1.92
N TYR A 235 -0.24 -27.74 -2.80
CA TYR A 235 0.00 -27.90 -4.24
C TYR A 235 -1.29 -27.73 -5.03
N ASP A 236 -1.26 -27.07 -6.20
CA ASP A 236 -2.42 -26.88 -7.09
C ASP A 236 -3.75 -26.52 -6.36
N ASP A 237 -3.70 -25.55 -5.44
CA ASP A 237 -4.82 -25.10 -4.59
C ASP A 237 -5.36 -26.16 -3.59
N LYS A 238 -4.62 -27.24 -3.37
CA LYS A 238 -4.91 -28.27 -2.36
C LYS A 238 -4.02 -28.13 -1.15
N GLU A 239 -4.57 -28.53 -0.02
CA GLU A 239 -3.91 -28.59 1.28
C GLU A 239 -4.08 -29.99 1.87
N GLU A 240 -2.98 -30.68 2.15
CA GLU A 240 -2.98 -32.04 2.70
C GLU A 240 -2.08 -32.11 3.93
N THR A 241 -2.67 -32.36 5.10
CA THR A 241 -1.91 -32.58 6.33
C THR A 241 -1.18 -33.91 6.28
N LEU A 242 0.15 -33.86 6.43
CA LEU A 242 1.04 -35.02 6.41
C LEU A 242 1.11 -35.70 7.77
N VAL A 243 1.35 -34.91 8.82
CA VAL A 243 1.50 -35.40 10.19
C VAL A 243 1.26 -34.27 11.18
N THR A 244 0.77 -34.60 12.38
CA THR A 244 0.85 -33.75 13.56
C THR A 244 1.73 -34.45 14.59
N TRP A 245 2.79 -33.76 15.01
CA TRP A 245 3.72 -34.22 16.03
C TRP A 245 3.43 -33.47 17.34
N ASP A 246 3.03 -34.20 18.37
CA ASP A 246 2.95 -33.69 19.74
C ASP A 246 4.36 -33.55 20.32
N CYS A 247 4.98 -32.39 20.09
CA CYS A 247 6.32 -32.11 20.58
C CYS A 247 6.25 -31.83 22.09
N ALA A 248 6.98 -32.60 22.90
CA ALA A 248 7.03 -32.45 24.36
C ALA A 248 7.64 -31.11 24.84
N GLY A 249 8.11 -30.28 23.93
CA GLY A 249 8.89 -29.08 24.23
C GLY A 249 10.38 -29.37 24.30
N THR A 250 11.18 -28.39 24.71
CA THR A 250 12.63 -28.54 24.88
C THR A 250 13.18 -27.64 25.99
N GLU A 251 14.32 -28.03 26.54
CA GLU A 251 15.09 -27.21 27.48
C GLU A 251 15.71 -25.99 26.75
N ALA A 252 16.17 -25.02 27.53
CA ALA A 252 16.93 -23.88 27.03
C ALA A 252 18.12 -24.35 26.18
N PHE A 253 18.31 -23.69 25.03
CA PHE A 253 19.42 -23.89 24.12
C PHE A 253 19.56 -25.33 23.55
N LYS A 254 18.48 -26.13 23.51
CA LYS A 254 18.52 -27.53 23.10
C LYS A 254 17.55 -27.83 21.96
N ASN A 255 18.03 -28.45 20.89
CA ASN A 255 17.17 -28.89 19.79
C ASN A 255 16.49 -30.22 20.12
N VAL A 256 15.32 -30.46 19.53
CA VAL A 256 14.60 -31.74 19.60
C VAL A 256 14.36 -32.25 18.18
N GLN A 257 14.76 -33.49 17.93
CA GLN A 257 14.40 -34.21 16.72
C GLN A 257 13.05 -34.91 16.94
N GLY A 258 12.12 -34.63 16.04
CA GLY A 258 10.81 -35.27 15.96
C GLY A 258 10.82 -36.52 15.08
N PRO A 259 9.63 -37.04 14.75
CA PRO A 259 9.52 -38.20 13.86
C PRO A 259 9.95 -37.85 12.43
N THR A 260 10.33 -38.88 11.67
CA THR A 260 10.39 -38.83 10.20
C THR A 260 9.00 -39.12 9.65
N THR A 261 8.46 -38.20 8.84
CA THR A 261 7.20 -38.41 8.13
C THR A 261 7.45 -38.79 6.68
N HIS A 262 6.61 -39.67 6.14
CA HIS A 262 6.68 -40.17 4.78
C HIS A 262 5.41 -39.80 4.04
N PHE A 263 5.57 -39.23 2.85
CA PHE A 263 4.43 -38.84 2.04
C PHE A 263 4.67 -39.13 0.56
N ARG A 264 3.68 -39.76 -0.07
CA ARG A 264 3.75 -40.10 -1.49
C ARG A 264 3.39 -38.86 -2.32
N ILE A 265 4.34 -38.35 -3.09
CA ILE A 265 4.15 -37.15 -3.92
C ILE A 265 3.02 -37.39 -4.94
N PRO A 266 1.92 -36.60 -4.90
CA PRO A 266 0.82 -36.75 -5.83
C PRO A 266 1.21 -36.19 -7.20
N ARG A 267 0.36 -36.47 -8.20
CA ARG A 267 0.46 -35.79 -9.49
C ARG A 267 0.09 -34.31 -9.31
N MET A 268 0.97 -33.44 -9.77
CA MET A 268 0.78 -31.99 -9.75
C MET A 268 0.78 -31.40 -11.17
N LYS A 269 0.13 -30.26 -11.34
CA LYS A 269 0.10 -29.45 -12.57
C LYS A 269 1.17 -28.36 -12.54
N SER A 270 1.56 -27.89 -11.37
CA SER A 270 2.55 -26.84 -11.17
C SER A 270 3.94 -27.41 -10.90
N ASN A 271 5.00 -26.71 -11.33
CA ASN A 271 6.39 -27.14 -11.11
C ASN A 271 6.91 -26.85 -9.70
N LEU A 272 6.14 -26.13 -8.88
CA LEU A 272 6.46 -25.84 -7.50
C LEU A 272 5.33 -26.32 -6.60
N PHE A 273 5.70 -26.80 -5.42
CA PHE A 273 4.80 -27.09 -4.32
C PHE A 273 5.43 -26.63 -3.01
N THR A 274 4.63 -26.55 -1.95
CA THR A 274 5.07 -26.02 -0.67
C THR A 274 4.82 -27.01 0.45
N VAL A 275 5.80 -27.18 1.34
CA VAL A 275 5.59 -27.84 2.64
C VAL A 275 5.55 -26.76 3.71
N LYS A 276 4.45 -26.70 4.46
CA LYS A 276 4.21 -25.77 5.55
C LYS A 276 4.31 -26.51 6.88
N VAL A 277 5.03 -25.93 7.84
CA VAL A 277 5.15 -26.44 9.21
C VAL A 277 4.53 -25.40 10.13
N THR A 278 3.47 -25.77 10.84
CA THR A 278 2.74 -24.89 11.75
C THR A 278 2.76 -25.41 13.17
N VAL A 279 2.98 -24.51 14.13
CA VAL A 279 2.89 -24.83 15.55
C VAL A 279 1.62 -24.24 16.14
N GLU A 280 0.81 -25.06 16.80
CA GLU A 280 -0.45 -24.63 17.40
C GLU A 280 -0.22 -23.53 18.44
N GLY A 281 -0.91 -22.39 18.28
CA GLY A 281 -0.81 -21.24 19.18
C GLY A 281 0.54 -20.50 19.15
N LYS A 282 1.47 -20.88 18.24
CA LYS A 282 2.84 -20.36 18.17
C LYS A 282 3.27 -20.09 16.72
N SER A 283 2.57 -19.18 16.05
CA SER A 283 2.82 -18.87 14.64
C SER A 283 4.24 -18.35 14.37
N GLU A 284 4.89 -17.76 15.37
CA GLU A 284 6.28 -17.30 15.33
C GLU A 284 7.31 -18.44 15.12
N TYR A 285 6.91 -19.70 15.34
CA TYR A 285 7.78 -20.88 15.13
C TYR A 285 7.60 -21.52 13.75
N ASN A 286 6.62 -21.07 12.96
CA ASN A 286 6.25 -21.71 11.69
C ASN A 286 7.35 -21.60 10.63
N SER A 287 7.45 -22.61 9.76
CA SER A 287 8.34 -22.55 8.59
C SER A 287 7.65 -23.03 7.32
N VAL A 288 8.21 -22.66 6.18
CA VAL A 288 7.66 -22.94 4.85
C VAL A 288 8.81 -23.30 3.92
N TYR A 289 8.63 -24.30 3.06
CA TYR A 289 9.63 -24.81 2.12
C TYR A 289 9.00 -24.94 0.74
N THR A 290 9.56 -24.25 -0.24
CA THR A 290 9.17 -24.40 -1.65
C THR A 290 10.08 -25.43 -2.32
N LEU A 291 9.50 -26.47 -2.91
CA LEU A 291 10.21 -27.58 -3.55
C LEU A 291 9.76 -27.72 -5.01
N VAL A 292 10.57 -28.41 -5.81
CA VAL A 292 10.33 -28.59 -7.25
C VAL A 292 9.62 -29.91 -7.52
N TYR A 293 8.57 -29.84 -8.31
CA TYR A 293 7.90 -30.99 -8.91
C TYR A 293 8.26 -31.11 -10.39
N SER A 294 8.74 -32.30 -10.78
CA SER A 294 9.05 -32.65 -12.16
C SER A 294 8.08 -33.73 -12.66
N GLY A 295 7.50 -33.51 -13.84
CA GLY A 295 6.48 -34.39 -14.42
C GLY A 295 6.20 -34.07 -15.88
N LYS A 296 5.36 -34.88 -16.53
CA LYS A 296 4.87 -34.58 -17.90
C LYS A 296 3.84 -33.45 -17.85
N ASP A 297 3.94 -32.51 -18.79
CA ASP A 297 2.99 -31.39 -18.98
C ASP A 297 2.86 -30.45 -17.77
N VAL A 298 3.93 -30.26 -17.01
CA VAL A 298 3.96 -29.40 -15.83
C VAL A 298 4.13 -27.93 -16.24
N LYS A 299 3.28 -27.07 -15.67
CA LYS A 299 3.32 -25.62 -15.87
C LYS A 299 4.34 -24.98 -14.95
N LYS A 300 5.24 -24.18 -15.52
CA LYS A 300 6.10 -23.27 -14.77
C LYS A 300 5.26 -22.18 -14.09
N ILE A 301 5.41 -22.02 -12.78
CA ILE A 301 4.80 -20.96 -11.99
C ILE A 301 5.88 -20.14 -11.29
N PRO A 302 5.71 -18.81 -11.19
CA PRO A 302 6.65 -17.99 -10.44
C PRO A 302 6.63 -18.39 -8.95
N PRO A 303 7.80 -18.47 -8.29
CA PRO A 303 7.86 -18.68 -6.85
C PRO A 303 7.26 -17.50 -6.09
N VAL A 304 6.66 -17.79 -4.93
CA VAL A 304 6.24 -16.76 -3.98
C VAL A 304 7.51 -16.26 -3.26
N LEU A 305 8.10 -15.19 -3.78
CA LEU A 305 9.36 -14.64 -3.27
C LEU A 305 9.23 -14.10 -1.83
N TYR A 306 8.04 -13.57 -1.50
CA TYR A 306 7.68 -13.02 -0.20
C TYR A 306 6.37 -13.68 0.27
N PRO A 307 6.41 -14.88 0.87
CA PRO A 307 5.20 -15.52 1.38
C PRO A 307 4.60 -14.66 2.49
N ASP A 308 3.30 -14.38 2.41
CA ASP A 308 2.50 -13.60 3.38
C ASP A 308 2.56 -14.12 4.84
N ASN A 309 3.26 -15.23 5.10
CA ASN A 309 3.41 -15.87 6.41
C ASN A 309 4.85 -15.83 6.97
N ILE A 310 5.75 -15.07 6.37
CA ILE A 310 7.12 -14.89 6.87
C ILE A 310 7.15 -13.65 7.76
N ASN A 311 6.64 -13.85 8.96
CA ASN A 311 6.56 -12.81 9.94
C ASN A 311 7.69 -12.98 10.96
N ILE A 312 8.74 -12.18 10.80
CA ILE A 312 9.69 -11.86 11.87
C ILE A 312 8.83 -11.36 13.03
N GLY A 313 9.06 -11.80 14.27
CA GLY A 313 8.25 -11.48 15.45
C GLY A 313 8.01 -9.99 15.72
N LEU A 314 7.13 -9.40 14.93
CA LEU A 314 6.46 -8.11 14.98
C LEU A 314 5.09 -8.42 14.37
N ASN A 315 3.99 -8.24 15.11
CA ASN A 315 2.62 -8.47 14.69
C ASN A 315 2.36 -8.37 13.16
N SER A 316 2.18 -9.51 12.48
CA SER A 316 1.44 -9.59 11.21
C SER A 316 -0.01 -9.80 11.59
N SER A 317 -0.64 -8.75 12.08
CA SER A 317 -1.84 -8.38 11.34
C SER A 317 -1.31 -7.83 10.01
N ALA A 318 -1.79 -8.34 8.88
CA ALA A 318 -1.70 -7.51 7.68
C ALA A 318 -2.39 -6.21 8.08
N GLU A 319 -1.64 -5.11 8.25
CA GLU A 319 -2.14 -3.80 8.69
C GLU A 319 -3.06 -3.24 7.60
N LYS A 320 -4.22 -3.87 7.47
CA LYS A 320 -5.14 -3.72 6.36
C LYS A 320 -6.22 -2.74 6.73
N THR A 321 -6.62 -2.74 8.00
CA THR A 321 -7.57 -1.79 8.56
C THR A 321 -6.95 -1.00 9.70
N VAL A 322 -7.05 0.32 9.60
CA VAL A 322 -6.55 1.25 10.61
C VAL A 322 -7.67 2.23 10.98
N PHE A 323 -7.57 2.88 12.14
CA PHE A 323 -8.43 4.01 12.50
C PHE A 323 -7.65 5.02 13.34
N GLN A 324 -8.01 6.29 13.21
CA GLN A 324 -7.41 7.37 13.98
C GLN A 324 -8.20 7.66 15.27
N THR A 325 -7.49 7.80 16.39
CA THR A 325 -8.06 8.19 17.68
C THR A 325 -7.11 9.10 18.43
N ASN A 326 -7.65 10.06 19.18
CA ASN A 326 -6.87 10.88 20.09
C ASN A 326 -7.03 10.43 21.56
N GLY A 327 -8.02 9.57 21.84
CA GLY A 327 -8.38 9.12 23.19
C GLY A 327 -7.70 7.81 23.61
N GLU A 328 -7.92 7.46 24.87
CA GLU A 328 -7.69 6.14 25.43
C GLU A 328 -8.66 5.09 24.87
N TRP A 329 -8.32 3.81 25.02
CA TRP A 329 -9.24 2.73 24.68
C TRP A 329 -10.54 2.84 25.51
N LYS A 330 -11.69 2.74 24.84
CA LYS A 330 -13.01 2.67 25.47
C LYS A 330 -13.82 1.54 24.85
N PRO A 331 -14.67 0.86 25.64
CA PRO A 331 -15.46 -0.26 25.13
C PRO A 331 -16.50 0.16 24.08
N VAL A 332 -16.95 1.41 24.10
CA VAL A 332 -17.94 1.97 23.15
C VAL A 332 -17.33 2.45 21.83
N THR A 333 -16.00 2.44 21.70
CA THR A 333 -15.28 2.86 20.49
C THR A 333 -14.31 1.80 19.95
N ASP A 334 -14.35 0.58 20.48
CA ASP A 334 -13.50 -0.54 20.08
C ASP A 334 -13.95 -1.15 18.75
N VAL A 335 -13.57 -0.53 17.64
CA VAL A 335 -13.99 -0.91 16.28
C VAL A 335 -13.33 -2.18 15.75
N SER A 336 -12.41 -2.80 16.51
CA SER A 336 -11.74 -4.07 16.19
C SER A 336 -11.01 -4.08 14.83
N ALA A 337 -10.39 -2.96 14.45
CA ALA A 337 -9.46 -2.85 13.32
C ALA A 337 -8.07 -3.43 13.68
N ASP A 338 -7.17 -3.53 12.70
CA ASP A 338 -5.83 -4.11 12.93
C ASP A 338 -4.88 -3.15 13.67
N VAL A 339 -5.04 -1.83 13.49
CA VAL A 339 -4.17 -0.80 14.06
C VAL A 339 -4.97 0.38 14.63
N ALA A 340 -4.59 0.84 15.81
CA ALA A 340 -5.00 2.13 16.36
C ALA A 340 -3.93 3.20 16.11
N ILE A 341 -4.24 4.21 15.29
CA ILE A 341 -3.37 5.35 15.04
C ILE A 341 -3.63 6.39 16.13
N ILE A 342 -2.66 6.59 17.02
CA ILE A 342 -2.78 7.48 18.17
C ILE A 342 -2.35 8.91 17.78
N TYR A 343 -3.29 9.84 17.84
CA TYR A 343 -3.09 11.22 17.41
C TYR A 343 -2.55 12.13 18.52
N GLY A 344 -1.48 12.87 18.23
CA GLY A 344 -0.87 13.87 19.11
C GLY A 344 -0.14 13.27 20.32
N SER A 345 1.09 13.73 20.59
CA SER A 345 1.96 13.17 21.63
C SER A 345 1.90 13.89 22.98
N ASN A 346 0.98 14.85 23.15
CA ASN A 346 0.80 15.57 24.40
C ASN A 346 0.06 14.74 25.45
N ASP A 347 0.32 15.07 26.71
CA ASP A 347 -0.44 14.53 27.83
C ASP A 347 -1.84 15.14 27.87
N ARG A 348 -2.81 14.34 28.32
CA ARG A 348 -4.19 14.76 28.55
C ARG A 348 -4.44 14.95 30.04
N PRO A 349 -5.51 15.68 30.43
CA PRO A 349 -5.91 15.77 31.82
C PRO A 349 -6.03 14.38 32.46
N GLY A 350 -5.16 14.09 33.42
CA GLY A 350 -5.13 12.81 34.16
C GLY A 350 -4.52 11.61 33.43
N MET A 351 -3.92 11.79 32.23
CA MET A 351 -3.34 10.67 31.49
C MET A 351 -2.17 11.10 30.59
N THR A 352 -1.02 10.44 30.74
CA THR A 352 0.14 10.68 29.87
C THR A 352 -0.06 10.09 28.47
N PHE A 353 0.68 10.59 27.48
CA PHE A 353 0.68 9.97 26.15
C PHE A 353 1.07 8.48 26.19
N GLY A 354 2.07 8.11 27.00
CA GLY A 354 2.47 6.71 27.18
C GLY A 354 1.34 5.84 27.75
N GLN A 355 0.56 6.35 28.70
CA GLN A 355 -0.62 5.65 29.24
C GLN A 355 -1.73 5.50 28.21
N ARG A 356 -1.97 6.51 27.37
CA ARG A 356 -2.93 6.41 26.24
C ARG A 356 -2.52 5.29 25.30
N VAL A 357 -1.27 5.27 24.85
CA VAL A 357 -0.73 4.21 24.00
C VAL A 357 -0.90 2.83 24.65
N GLN A 358 -0.53 2.72 25.93
CA GLN A 358 -0.61 1.45 26.65
C GLN A 358 -2.05 0.94 26.76
N SER A 359 -3.05 1.83 26.93
CA SER A 359 -4.46 1.42 27.01
C SER A 359 -4.95 0.66 25.76
N TRP A 360 -4.42 0.98 24.58
CA TRP A 360 -4.71 0.27 23.34
C TRP A 360 -3.88 -1.01 23.20
N ARG A 361 -2.58 -0.97 23.55
CA ARG A 361 -1.69 -2.15 23.53
C ARG A 361 -2.17 -3.26 24.47
N ASP A 362 -2.70 -2.91 25.65
CA ASP A 362 -3.29 -3.85 26.62
C ASP A 362 -4.51 -4.59 26.05
N ARG A 363 -5.10 -4.07 24.96
CA ARG A 363 -6.23 -4.65 24.23
C ARG A 363 -5.81 -5.40 22.96
N GLY A 364 -4.51 -5.54 22.72
CA GLY A 364 -3.95 -6.31 21.61
C GLY A 364 -3.80 -5.52 20.31
N TYR A 365 -3.97 -4.20 20.32
CA TYR A 365 -3.77 -3.36 19.14
C TYR A 365 -2.29 -3.14 18.85
N THR A 366 -1.93 -3.23 17.56
CA THR A 366 -0.75 -2.51 17.06
C THR A 366 -1.06 -1.01 17.11
N THR A 367 -0.10 -0.22 17.58
CA THR A 367 -0.25 1.23 17.74
C THR A 367 0.68 1.98 16.80
N HIS A 368 0.13 2.90 16.02
CA HIS A 368 0.89 3.84 15.20
C HIS A 368 0.76 5.26 15.77
N PHE A 369 1.52 6.22 15.25
CA PHE A 369 1.45 7.61 15.68
C PHE A 369 1.13 8.58 14.54
N MET A 370 0.21 9.53 14.77
CA MET A 370 -0.10 10.60 13.83
C MET A 370 -0.06 11.97 14.51
N THR A 371 0.39 12.99 13.77
CA THR A 371 0.23 14.41 14.14
C THR A 371 0.24 15.29 12.89
N GLY A 372 -0.44 16.43 12.91
CA GLY A 372 -0.42 17.37 11.79
C GLY A 372 0.96 18.04 11.60
N ILE A 373 1.40 18.23 10.37
CA ILE A 373 2.65 18.97 10.08
C ILE A 373 2.41 20.45 9.81
N ALA A 374 1.18 20.83 9.43
CA ALA A 374 0.79 22.23 9.25
C ALA A 374 0.15 22.85 10.49
N TRP A 375 -0.38 22.03 11.40
CA TRP A 375 -1.08 22.45 12.59
C TRP A 375 -1.03 21.33 13.64
N GLY A 376 -1.35 21.64 14.89
CA GLY A 376 -1.37 20.67 15.97
C GLY A 376 -1.38 21.35 17.34
N ASP A 377 -1.57 20.55 18.38
CA ASP A 377 -1.46 21.04 19.76
C ASP A 377 0.02 21.24 20.11
N TYR A 378 0.59 22.39 19.74
CA TYR A 378 1.98 22.76 19.96
C TYR A 378 2.07 23.96 20.91
N SER A 379 1.25 23.95 21.97
CA SER A 379 1.09 25.11 22.87
C SER A 379 2.40 25.55 23.52
N ASP A 380 3.26 24.61 23.88
CA ASP A 380 4.62 24.85 24.40
C ASP A 380 5.55 25.51 23.38
N TYR A 381 5.42 25.19 22.09
CA TYR A 381 6.07 25.96 21.01
C TYR A 381 5.50 27.38 20.94
N PHE A 382 4.19 27.52 20.82
CA PHE A 382 3.54 28.83 20.66
C PHE A 382 3.78 29.78 21.83
N THR A 383 3.81 29.26 23.05
CA THR A 383 4.03 30.03 24.28
C THR A 383 5.50 30.23 24.62
N GLY A 384 6.42 29.56 23.91
CA GLY A 384 7.85 29.62 24.16
C GLY A 384 8.33 28.86 25.38
N LYS A 385 7.55 27.88 25.86
CA LYS A 385 7.99 26.99 26.95
C LYS A 385 9.14 26.07 26.50
N TRP A 386 9.22 25.75 25.22
CA TRP A 386 10.26 24.89 24.65
C TRP A 386 11.65 25.55 24.65
N ASP A 387 11.80 26.79 24.18
CA ASP A 387 13.10 27.45 24.00
C ASP A 387 13.20 28.86 24.63
N GLY A 388 12.17 29.29 25.37
CA GLY A 388 12.10 30.61 26.00
C GLY A 388 11.59 31.73 25.10
N LYS A 389 11.16 31.46 23.87
CA LYS A 389 10.66 32.47 22.92
C LYS A 389 9.29 32.10 22.35
N PRO A 390 8.31 33.00 22.34
CA PRO A 390 7.01 32.72 21.72
C PRO A 390 7.14 32.64 20.19
N HIS A 391 6.51 31.65 19.57
CA HIS A 391 6.59 31.38 18.12
C HIS A 391 5.27 31.59 17.37
N MET A 392 4.37 32.43 17.89
CA MET A 392 3.11 32.79 17.22
C MET A 392 3.33 33.55 15.90
N ASP A 393 4.52 34.12 15.67
CA ASP A 393 4.90 34.80 14.42
C ASP A 393 5.12 33.84 13.24
N GLU A 394 5.22 32.53 13.53
CA GLU A 394 5.34 31.48 12.52
C GLU A 394 4.00 31.00 11.97
N GLY A 395 2.89 31.54 12.47
CA GLY A 395 1.57 31.32 11.88
C GLY A 395 1.44 31.88 10.47
N GLN A 396 0.68 31.20 9.62
CA GLN A 396 0.24 31.71 8.32
C GLN A 396 -0.63 32.95 8.53
N VAL A 397 -0.35 34.00 7.76
CA VAL A 397 -1.06 35.30 7.86
C VAL A 397 -1.61 35.70 6.49
N ARG A 398 -2.82 36.26 6.51
CA ARG A 398 -3.55 36.84 5.38
C ARG A 398 -3.02 38.24 5.04
N GLN A 399 -3.43 38.76 3.89
CA GLN A 399 -3.05 40.11 3.44
C GLN A 399 -3.38 41.22 4.45
N ASN A 400 -4.50 41.11 5.17
CA ASN A 400 -4.94 42.09 6.17
C ASN A 400 -4.23 41.97 7.52
N GLY A 401 -3.28 41.04 7.67
CA GLY A 401 -2.56 40.80 8.93
C GLY A 401 -3.21 39.73 9.83
N ASP A 402 -4.38 39.20 9.48
CA ASP A 402 -5.05 38.19 10.29
C ASP A 402 -4.36 36.82 10.19
N THR A 403 -4.16 36.18 11.35
CA THR A 403 -3.71 34.79 11.43
C THR A 403 -4.74 33.84 10.82
N VAL A 404 -4.27 32.86 10.06
CA VAL A 404 -5.07 31.74 9.58
C VAL A 404 -5.12 30.67 10.65
N TRP A 405 -6.30 30.48 11.25
CA TRP A 405 -6.52 29.54 12.35
C TRP A 405 -7.07 28.22 11.81
N HIS A 406 -6.51 27.10 12.27
CA HIS A 406 -7.16 25.79 12.16
C HIS A 406 -8.30 25.70 13.20
N GLY A 407 -8.01 26.10 14.44
CA GLY A 407 -8.99 26.36 15.50
C GLY A 407 -8.33 27.20 16.58
N ARG A 408 -9.01 28.16 17.23
CA ARG A 408 -8.33 29.06 18.18
C ARG A 408 -7.94 28.31 19.46
N PRO A 409 -6.67 28.40 19.95
CA PRO A 409 -5.57 29.28 19.53
C PRO A 409 -4.46 28.59 18.68
N VAL A 410 -4.78 27.57 17.88
CA VAL A 410 -3.88 26.83 16.98
C VAL A 410 -3.86 27.47 15.57
N PRO A 411 -2.75 28.11 15.15
CA PRO A 411 -2.59 28.61 13.79
C PRO A 411 -2.22 27.47 12.83
N TYR A 412 -2.50 27.65 11.54
CA TYR A 412 -1.74 26.97 10.49
C TYR A 412 -0.33 27.56 10.44
N LEU A 413 0.70 26.74 10.26
CA LEU A 413 2.10 27.15 10.39
C LEU A 413 2.79 27.36 9.04
N VAL A 414 3.79 28.23 9.05
CA VAL A 414 4.87 28.23 8.07
C VAL A 414 5.91 27.23 8.57
N PRO A 415 6.30 26.18 7.82
CA PRO A 415 7.17 25.14 8.35
C PRO A 415 8.65 25.59 8.34
N THR A 416 8.96 26.54 9.22
CA THR A 416 10.31 27.11 9.37
C THR A 416 11.29 26.06 9.87
N LYS A 417 12.59 26.29 9.65
CA LYS A 417 13.63 25.42 10.22
C LYS A 417 13.54 25.29 11.75
N ASN A 418 13.04 26.31 12.44
CA ASN A 418 12.88 26.28 13.90
C ASN A 418 11.73 25.35 14.31
N PHE A 419 10.58 25.47 13.66
CA PHE A 419 9.45 24.57 13.90
C PHE A 419 9.81 23.12 13.57
N LEU A 420 10.54 22.87 12.47
CA LEU A 420 10.99 21.51 12.13
C LEU A 420 11.93 20.93 13.20
N LYS A 421 12.77 21.75 13.83
CA LYS A 421 13.61 21.32 14.96
C LYS A 421 12.73 20.90 16.15
N TYR A 422 11.76 21.73 16.52
CA TYR A 422 10.81 21.45 17.59
C TYR A 422 10.04 20.13 17.36
N ILE A 423 9.43 19.93 16.18
CA ILE A 423 8.70 18.69 15.86
C ILE A 423 9.58 17.45 16.00
N LYS A 424 10.84 17.53 15.54
CA LYS A 424 11.78 16.41 15.65
C LYS A 424 12.13 16.07 17.09
N GLU A 425 12.41 17.09 17.90
CA GLU A 425 12.87 16.93 19.29
C GLU A 425 11.74 16.53 20.24
N GLU A 426 10.59 17.20 20.18
CA GLU A 426 9.50 17.05 21.16
C GLU A 426 8.46 15.99 20.78
N HIS A 427 8.23 15.78 19.48
CA HIS A 427 7.21 14.84 19.01
C HIS A 427 7.83 13.56 18.46
N ILE A 428 8.59 13.65 17.37
CA ILE A 428 9.09 12.46 16.65
C ILE A 428 10.02 11.61 17.51
N LYS A 429 10.99 12.24 18.17
CA LYS A 429 11.91 11.53 19.06
C LYS A 429 11.15 10.82 20.19
N LYS A 430 10.22 11.53 20.84
CA LYS A 430 9.42 11.05 21.97
C LYS A 430 8.61 9.80 21.61
N VAL A 431 7.95 9.78 20.45
CA VAL A 431 7.11 8.65 20.06
C VAL A 431 7.93 7.43 19.61
N ILE A 432 9.08 7.65 18.96
CA ILE A 432 10.02 6.57 18.62
C ILE A 432 10.60 5.97 19.91
N ASP A 433 10.94 6.78 20.91
CA ASP A 433 11.39 6.28 22.22
C ASP A 433 10.32 5.44 22.95
N LEU A 434 9.04 5.59 22.60
CA LEU A 434 7.92 4.77 23.09
C LEU A 434 7.61 3.53 22.20
N GLY A 435 8.47 3.26 21.22
CA GLY A 435 8.39 2.09 20.35
C GLY A 435 7.41 2.23 19.18
N MET A 436 7.10 3.45 18.72
CA MET A 436 6.34 3.64 17.49
C MET A 436 7.22 3.40 16.26
N ASP A 437 6.83 2.45 15.41
CA ASP A 437 7.53 2.11 14.16
C ASP A 437 6.81 2.62 12.90
N ALA A 438 5.70 3.35 13.06
CA ALA A 438 4.97 3.99 11.97
C ALA A 438 4.51 5.38 12.41
N ILE A 439 4.90 6.39 11.61
CA ILE A 439 4.70 7.81 11.86
C ILE A 439 3.94 8.41 10.69
N TYR A 440 2.89 9.15 11.00
CA TYR A 440 2.01 9.80 10.05
C TYR A 440 2.09 11.31 10.27
N LEU A 441 2.48 12.05 9.23
CA LEU A 441 2.50 13.52 9.25
C LEU A 441 1.39 14.03 8.34
N GLU A 442 0.29 14.40 8.99
CA GLU A 442 -0.98 14.75 8.36
C GLU A 442 -0.98 16.18 7.80
N GLU A 443 -1.69 16.35 6.68
CA GLU A 443 -2.12 17.64 6.14
C GLU A 443 -0.97 18.66 6.01
N PRO A 444 -0.05 18.47 5.04
CA PRO A 444 0.98 19.45 4.70
C PRO A 444 0.39 20.68 3.97
N GLU A 445 -0.41 21.46 4.69
CA GLU A 445 -1.31 22.49 4.15
C GLU A 445 -0.78 23.91 4.25
N PHE A 446 -0.71 24.58 3.10
CA PHE A 446 -0.52 26.02 3.02
C PHE A 446 -1.68 26.69 2.29
N TRP A 447 -2.39 27.60 2.95
CA TRP A 447 -3.50 28.31 2.31
C TRP A 447 -3.01 29.23 1.18
N ALA A 448 -3.63 29.14 0.01
CA ALA A 448 -3.26 29.94 -1.16
C ALA A 448 -3.42 31.43 -0.90
N PHE A 449 -4.38 31.86 -0.08
CA PHE A 449 -4.57 33.26 0.32
C PHE A 449 -3.59 33.78 1.40
N ALA A 450 -2.77 32.90 1.99
CA ALA A 450 -1.76 33.27 2.99
C ALA A 450 -0.41 33.62 2.35
N GLY A 451 0.64 33.79 3.17
CA GLY A 451 2.00 34.13 2.73
C GLY A 451 2.37 35.60 2.98
N TYR A 452 1.76 36.23 3.98
CA TYR A 452 2.04 37.62 4.38
C TYR A 452 2.73 37.74 5.74
N SER A 453 2.99 36.62 6.43
CA SER A 453 3.71 36.60 7.72
C SER A 453 5.18 36.95 7.53
N GLU A 454 5.80 37.53 8.56
CA GLU A 454 7.25 37.80 8.54
C GLU A 454 8.07 36.52 8.40
N SER A 455 7.61 35.41 8.98
CA SER A 455 8.20 34.07 8.80
C SER A 455 8.23 33.63 7.34
N PHE A 456 7.13 33.79 6.61
CA PHE A 456 7.10 33.48 5.17
C PHE A 456 7.98 34.42 4.34
N LYS A 457 8.02 35.72 4.68
CA LYS A 457 8.90 36.68 4.00
C LYS A 457 10.38 36.34 4.17
N ARG A 458 10.79 35.83 5.35
CA ARG A 458 12.14 35.30 5.59
C ARG A 458 12.45 34.09 4.71
N GLU A 459 11.55 33.11 4.69
CA GLU A 459 11.67 31.91 3.84
C GLU A 459 11.72 32.27 2.34
N TRP A 460 10.96 33.29 1.91
CA TRP A 460 11.01 33.80 0.54
C TRP A 460 12.38 34.37 0.20
N GLN A 461 12.89 35.28 1.02
CA GLN A 461 14.17 35.92 0.79
C GLN A 461 15.31 34.89 0.78
N GLU A 462 15.21 33.86 1.62
CA GLU A 462 16.16 32.74 1.65
C GLU A 462 16.09 31.89 0.37
N TYR A 463 14.87 31.51 -0.06
CA TYR A 463 14.68 30.62 -1.21
C TYR A 463 14.98 31.29 -2.55
N TYR A 464 14.54 32.54 -2.74
CA TYR A 464 14.65 33.25 -4.02
C TYR A 464 15.82 34.23 -4.12
N GLY A 465 16.41 34.64 -2.99
CA GLY A 465 17.53 35.59 -2.97
C GLY A 465 17.15 37.05 -3.24
N PHE A 466 15.85 37.38 -3.34
CA PHE A 466 15.37 38.76 -3.50
C PHE A 466 14.17 39.05 -2.59
N SER A 467 13.87 40.33 -2.38
CA SER A 467 12.82 40.77 -1.44
C SER A 467 11.44 40.24 -1.81
N TRP A 468 10.68 39.84 -0.78
CA TRP A 468 9.33 39.33 -0.92
C TRP A 468 8.42 40.27 -1.73
N ARG A 469 7.58 39.67 -2.57
CA ARG A 469 6.61 40.38 -3.42
C ARG A 469 5.19 39.93 -3.07
N PRO A 470 4.21 40.84 -2.94
CA PRO A 470 2.85 40.48 -2.60
C PRO A 470 2.21 39.66 -3.72
N GLN A 471 1.64 38.50 -3.38
CA GLN A 471 1.06 37.59 -4.36
C GLN A 471 -0.08 38.25 -5.17
N HIS A 472 -0.96 39.02 -4.52
CA HIS A 472 -2.12 39.63 -5.16
C HIS A 472 -1.80 40.67 -6.25
N GLU A 473 -0.56 41.17 -6.32
CA GLU A 473 -0.17 42.20 -7.29
C GLU A 473 0.01 41.67 -8.72
N SER A 474 0.34 40.38 -8.90
CA SER A 474 0.51 39.81 -10.24
C SER A 474 0.41 38.28 -10.27
N PRO A 475 0.08 37.68 -11.44
CA PRO A 475 0.13 36.23 -11.63
C PRO A 475 1.51 35.64 -11.34
N GLU A 476 2.58 36.35 -11.70
CA GLU A 476 3.97 35.99 -11.41
C GLU A 476 4.20 35.83 -9.89
N ASN A 477 3.81 36.84 -9.10
CA ASN A 477 4.01 36.80 -7.64
C ASN A 477 3.16 35.69 -6.99
N THR A 478 1.95 35.44 -7.49
CA THR A 478 1.11 34.32 -7.02
C THR A 478 1.75 32.97 -7.33
N TYR A 479 2.26 32.78 -8.54
CA TYR A 479 2.92 31.54 -8.92
C TYR A 479 4.17 31.26 -8.07
N LEU A 480 5.03 32.27 -7.88
CA LEU A 480 6.21 32.18 -7.01
C LEU A 480 5.83 31.92 -5.53
N SER A 481 4.81 32.61 -5.02
CA SER A 481 4.31 32.38 -3.66
C SER A 481 3.86 30.94 -3.46
N SER A 482 3.03 30.42 -4.37
CA SER A 482 2.55 29.04 -4.31
C SER A 482 3.65 28.02 -4.51
N LYS A 483 4.62 28.25 -5.40
CA LYS A 483 5.78 27.39 -5.59
C LYS A 483 6.64 27.30 -4.32
N LEU A 484 6.80 28.41 -3.59
CA LEU A 484 7.48 28.40 -2.30
C LEU A 484 6.67 27.64 -1.25
N LYS A 485 5.36 27.86 -1.14
CA LYS A 485 4.48 27.13 -0.20
C LYS A 485 4.59 25.60 -0.39
N TYR A 486 4.53 25.16 -1.65
CA TYR A 486 4.79 23.78 -2.05
C TYR A 486 6.16 23.29 -1.56
N HIS A 487 7.22 24.05 -1.86
CA HIS A 487 8.59 23.68 -1.50
C HIS A 487 8.79 23.56 0.02
N LEU A 488 8.18 24.47 0.78
CA LEU A 488 8.33 24.51 2.23
C LEU A 488 7.81 23.23 2.90
N TYR A 489 6.67 22.70 2.47
CA TYR A 489 6.15 21.44 3.00
C TYR A 489 6.84 20.20 2.40
N TYR A 490 7.29 20.27 1.15
CA TYR A 490 8.16 19.23 0.58
C TYR A 490 9.41 19.04 1.45
N ARG A 491 10.10 20.16 1.75
CA ARG A 491 11.26 20.22 2.63
C ARG A 491 10.93 19.74 4.05
N ALA A 492 9.77 20.14 4.58
CA ALA A 492 9.35 19.76 5.93
C ALA A 492 9.25 18.25 6.07
N LEU A 493 8.50 17.59 5.18
CA LEU A 493 8.29 16.15 5.22
C LEU A 493 9.59 15.38 4.95
N GLU A 494 10.38 15.79 3.95
CA GLU A 494 11.68 15.19 3.69
C GLU A 494 12.59 15.26 4.93
N ASN A 495 12.65 16.42 5.59
CA ASN A 495 13.51 16.63 6.76
C ASN A 495 13.07 15.80 7.97
N VAL A 496 11.77 15.82 8.29
CA VAL A 496 11.24 15.17 9.50
C VAL A 496 11.22 13.65 9.34
N PHE A 497 10.84 13.12 8.17
CA PHE A 497 10.85 11.67 7.93
C PHE A 497 12.26 11.10 7.81
N THR A 498 13.20 11.83 7.20
CA THR A 498 14.61 11.39 7.20
C THR A 498 15.13 11.28 8.63
N TYR A 499 14.86 12.27 9.47
CA TYR A 499 15.20 12.21 10.90
C TYR A 499 14.52 11.04 11.61
N ALA A 500 13.22 10.81 11.38
CA ALA A 500 12.49 9.70 11.99
C ALA A 500 13.12 8.35 11.66
N LYS A 501 13.49 8.13 10.39
CA LYS A 501 14.15 6.91 9.92
C LYS A 501 15.56 6.76 10.51
N GLU A 502 16.36 7.82 10.52
CA GLU A 502 17.71 7.80 11.09
C GLU A 502 17.69 7.56 12.61
N TYR A 503 16.81 8.26 13.33
CA TYR A 503 16.67 8.09 14.78
C TYR A 503 16.12 6.70 15.11
N GLY A 504 15.10 6.23 14.40
CA GLY A 504 14.59 4.86 14.50
C GLY A 504 15.69 3.82 14.29
N LYS A 505 16.51 3.97 13.24
CA LYS A 505 17.65 3.08 12.98
C LYS A 505 18.66 3.09 14.13
N SER A 506 18.92 4.25 14.76
CA SER A 506 19.78 4.33 15.95
C SER A 506 19.23 3.57 17.16
N LYS A 507 17.92 3.28 17.18
CA LYS A 507 17.22 2.46 18.18
C LYS A 507 17.00 1.00 17.74
N GLY A 508 17.53 0.60 16.59
CA GLY A 508 17.30 -0.73 16.02
C GLY A 508 15.90 -0.93 15.43
N MET A 509 15.19 0.15 15.14
CA MET A 509 13.82 0.12 14.59
C MET A 509 13.82 0.54 13.12
N ASN A 510 12.92 -0.04 12.33
CA ASN A 510 12.60 0.43 10.98
C ASN A 510 11.35 1.31 11.04
N VAL A 511 11.53 2.63 11.09
CA VAL A 511 10.40 3.57 11.15
C VAL A 511 9.83 3.82 9.76
N ARG A 512 8.54 3.50 9.61
CA ARG A 512 7.74 3.74 8.42
C ARG A 512 7.07 5.12 8.51
N CYS A 513 7.01 5.84 7.41
CA CYS A 513 6.62 7.24 7.34
C CYS A 513 5.50 7.41 6.30
N TYR A 514 4.36 7.92 6.72
CA TYR A 514 3.16 8.02 5.91
C TYR A 514 2.63 9.46 5.89
N VAL A 515 2.00 9.84 4.78
CA VAL A 515 1.37 11.15 4.63
C VAL A 515 -0.14 10.99 4.48
N PRO A 516 -0.92 11.21 5.56
CA PRO A 516 -2.35 11.50 5.44
C PRO A 516 -2.56 12.85 4.76
N THR A 517 -3.29 12.85 3.66
CA THR A 517 -3.54 14.08 2.89
C THR A 517 -4.83 13.98 2.10
N HIS A 518 -5.45 15.13 1.84
CA HIS A 518 -6.54 15.23 0.87
C HIS A 518 -6.01 15.10 -0.56
N SER A 519 -6.91 14.80 -1.49
CA SER A 519 -6.53 14.69 -2.90
C SER A 519 -6.12 16.04 -3.47
N LEU A 520 -5.25 16.02 -4.49
CA LEU A 520 -4.87 17.21 -5.26
C LEU A 520 -6.11 17.93 -5.85
N ILE A 521 -7.16 17.18 -6.19
CA ILE A 521 -8.45 17.70 -6.64
C ILE A 521 -9.10 18.55 -5.53
N ASN A 522 -9.22 18.00 -4.33
CA ASN A 522 -9.80 18.70 -3.19
C ASN A 522 -8.97 19.92 -2.79
N TYR A 523 -7.65 19.80 -2.64
CA TYR A 523 -6.80 20.94 -2.32
C TYR A 523 -6.86 22.06 -3.35
N SER A 524 -7.00 21.71 -4.64
CA SER A 524 -7.25 22.71 -5.68
C SER A 524 -8.62 23.38 -5.56
N ALA A 525 -9.65 22.66 -5.07
CA ALA A 525 -10.96 23.24 -4.80
C ALA A 525 -10.95 24.16 -3.57
N TRP A 526 -10.30 23.73 -2.49
CA TRP A 526 -10.18 24.47 -1.22
C TRP A 526 -9.13 25.58 -1.21
N GLN A 527 -8.36 25.72 -2.29
CA GLN A 527 -7.29 26.71 -2.41
C GLN A 527 -6.18 26.48 -1.38
N ILE A 528 -5.78 25.22 -1.23
CA ILE A 528 -4.66 24.79 -0.41
C ILE A 528 -3.53 24.34 -1.34
N VAL A 529 -2.30 24.65 -0.95
CA VAL A 529 -1.09 24.25 -1.65
C VAL A 529 -0.36 23.21 -0.81
N SER A 530 -0.15 22.03 -1.40
CA SER A 530 0.54 20.88 -0.81
C SER A 530 1.51 20.27 -1.83
N PRO A 531 2.58 19.56 -1.39
CA PRO A 531 3.52 18.91 -2.29
C PRO A 531 3.02 17.64 -3.03
N GLU A 532 1.89 17.07 -2.61
CA GLU A 532 1.14 15.96 -3.23
C GLU A 532 2.01 14.96 -4.02
N ALA A 533 1.89 14.93 -5.36
CA ALA A 533 2.53 13.90 -6.19
C ALA A 533 4.06 13.93 -6.17
N GLY A 534 4.67 15.06 -5.80
CA GLY A 534 6.13 15.14 -5.66
C GLY A 534 6.65 14.33 -4.49
N LEU A 535 5.85 14.14 -3.44
CA LEU A 535 6.24 13.38 -2.26
C LEU A 535 6.38 11.87 -2.55
N ALA A 536 5.65 11.33 -3.54
CA ALA A 536 5.61 9.88 -3.78
C ALA A 536 6.98 9.35 -4.26
N SER A 537 7.78 10.25 -4.84
CA SER A 537 9.14 9.99 -5.29
C SER A 537 10.20 10.10 -4.18
N LEU A 538 9.86 10.62 -2.99
CA LEU A 538 10.81 10.73 -1.88
C LEU A 538 11.11 9.35 -1.28
N PRO A 539 12.40 8.94 -1.15
CA PRO A 539 12.77 7.66 -0.54
C PRO A 539 12.34 7.51 0.92
N CYS A 540 12.16 8.64 1.63
CA CYS A 540 11.77 8.67 3.03
C CYS A 540 10.25 8.50 3.26
N VAL A 541 9.42 8.48 2.22
CA VAL A 541 7.97 8.27 2.31
C VAL A 541 7.64 6.82 1.98
N ASP A 542 6.98 6.08 2.89
CA ASP A 542 6.59 4.68 2.69
C ASP A 542 5.17 4.54 2.15
N GLY A 543 4.30 5.53 2.39
CA GLY A 543 2.93 5.49 1.92
C GLY A 543 2.08 6.69 2.29
N TYR A 544 0.78 6.53 2.08
CA TYR A 544 -0.23 7.58 2.25
C TYR A 544 -1.50 7.05 2.89
N ILE A 545 -2.25 7.96 3.50
CA ILE A 545 -3.69 7.79 3.72
C ILE A 545 -4.39 8.80 2.80
N ALA A 546 -5.21 8.31 1.88
CA ALA A 546 -6.09 9.15 1.08
C ALA A 546 -7.28 9.59 1.92
N GLN A 547 -7.21 10.80 2.49
CA GLN A 547 -8.27 11.40 3.30
C GLN A 547 -9.40 11.94 2.42
N VAL A 548 -10.09 11.03 1.73
CA VAL A 548 -11.26 11.33 0.92
C VAL A 548 -12.49 11.04 1.76
N TRP A 549 -13.02 12.05 2.44
CA TRP A 549 -14.21 11.89 3.27
C TRP A 549 -15.42 12.60 2.70
N THR A 550 -16.58 12.33 3.29
CA THR A 550 -17.88 12.82 2.82
C THR A 550 -17.87 14.32 2.53
N GLY A 551 -17.29 15.13 3.43
CA GLY A 551 -17.17 16.58 3.24
C GLY A 551 -16.35 17.00 2.01
N THR A 552 -15.18 16.39 1.76
CA THR A 552 -14.32 16.76 0.60
C THR A 552 -15.01 16.39 -0.70
N SER A 553 -15.61 15.20 -0.74
CA SER A 553 -16.30 14.66 -1.91
C SER A 553 -17.58 15.43 -2.26
N ARG A 554 -18.13 16.22 -1.33
CA ARG A 554 -19.35 17.00 -1.52
C ARG A 554 -19.14 18.38 -2.11
N GLU A 555 -17.90 18.81 -2.34
CA GLU A 555 -17.64 20.08 -3.02
C GLU A 555 -18.44 20.17 -4.33
N SER A 556 -19.20 21.25 -4.46
CA SER A 556 -20.16 21.39 -5.56
C SER A 556 -19.44 21.62 -6.89
N THR A 557 -19.77 20.83 -7.90
CA THR A 557 -19.18 20.94 -9.25
C THR A 557 -20.18 21.52 -10.25
N TYR A 558 -19.69 22.00 -11.40
CA TYR A 558 -20.54 22.32 -12.55
C TYR A 558 -20.60 21.14 -13.51
N PHE A 559 -21.79 20.81 -13.97
CA PHE A 559 -22.04 19.91 -15.10
C PHE A 559 -23.30 20.38 -15.80
N ASN A 560 -23.27 20.44 -17.13
CA ASN A 560 -24.42 20.86 -17.95
C ASN A 560 -25.01 22.23 -17.53
N GLY A 561 -24.17 23.15 -17.05
CA GLY A 561 -24.59 24.48 -16.54
C GLY A 561 -25.09 24.50 -15.09
N VAL A 562 -25.16 23.35 -14.41
CA VAL A 562 -25.75 23.24 -13.06
C VAL A 562 -24.67 23.00 -12.00
N LYS A 563 -24.60 23.91 -11.02
CA LYS A 563 -23.82 23.74 -9.79
C LYS A 563 -24.53 22.80 -8.83
N LYS A 564 -23.93 21.67 -8.48
CA LYS A 564 -24.55 20.62 -7.64
C LYS A 564 -23.47 19.77 -6.94
N GLU A 565 -23.78 19.25 -5.75
CA GLU A 565 -22.99 18.20 -5.09
C GLU A 565 -23.10 16.88 -5.90
N ARG A 566 -21.97 16.26 -6.24
CA ARG A 566 -21.90 15.01 -7.01
C ARG A 566 -20.95 14.03 -6.32
N VAL A 567 -21.40 13.56 -5.16
CA VAL A 567 -20.55 12.91 -4.14
C VAL A 567 -19.83 11.69 -4.69
N PHE A 568 -20.55 10.80 -5.38
CA PHE A 568 -19.95 9.59 -5.95
C PHE A 568 -18.92 9.93 -7.02
N GLU A 569 -19.26 10.80 -7.97
CA GLU A 569 -18.38 11.18 -9.07
C GLU A 569 -17.11 11.85 -8.58
N ASN A 570 -17.25 12.77 -7.62
CA ASN A 570 -16.11 13.46 -7.06
C ASN A 570 -15.24 12.49 -6.25
N ALA A 571 -15.82 11.70 -5.33
CA ALA A 571 -15.09 10.69 -4.57
C ALA A 571 -14.33 9.71 -5.49
N PHE A 572 -14.96 9.26 -6.58
CA PHE A 572 -14.32 8.39 -7.56
C PHE A 572 -13.07 9.06 -8.13
N LEU A 573 -13.17 10.32 -8.58
CA LEU A 573 -12.02 11.06 -9.11
C LEU A 573 -10.95 11.34 -8.05
N GLU A 574 -11.32 11.65 -6.81
CA GLU A 574 -10.39 11.87 -5.69
C GLU A 574 -9.59 10.61 -5.36
N TYR A 575 -10.24 9.46 -5.20
CA TYR A 575 -9.53 8.19 -5.02
C TYR A 575 -8.65 7.84 -6.23
N GLY A 576 -9.12 8.12 -7.45
CA GLY A 576 -8.32 7.94 -8.67
C GLY A 576 -7.09 8.85 -8.73
N SER A 577 -7.18 10.06 -8.19
CA SER A 577 -6.02 10.93 -8.02
C SER A 577 -5.01 10.28 -7.07
N MET A 578 -5.45 9.77 -5.93
CA MET A 578 -4.54 9.16 -4.93
C MET A 578 -3.92 7.84 -5.43
N GLU A 579 -4.69 7.00 -6.11
CA GLU A 579 -4.20 5.76 -6.73
C GLU A 579 -3.14 6.06 -7.81
N SER A 580 -3.43 6.97 -8.73
CA SER A 580 -2.52 7.30 -9.84
C SER A 580 -1.23 8.00 -9.37
N MET A 581 -1.29 8.68 -8.22
CA MET A 581 -0.12 9.28 -7.59
C MET A 581 0.86 8.21 -7.07
N THR A 582 0.35 7.12 -6.49
CA THR A 582 1.17 6.16 -5.75
C THR A 582 1.50 4.89 -6.53
N ARG A 583 0.60 4.40 -7.40
CA ARG A 583 0.82 3.19 -8.20
C ARG A 583 2.18 3.18 -8.94
N PRO A 584 2.63 4.25 -9.62
CA PRO A 584 3.90 4.23 -10.34
C PRO A 584 5.14 4.09 -9.45
N THR A 585 5.02 4.46 -8.17
CA THR A 585 6.12 4.48 -7.20
C THR A 585 6.08 3.29 -6.22
N GLY A 586 5.03 2.47 -6.26
CA GLY A 586 4.86 1.30 -5.39
C GLY A 586 4.64 1.62 -3.90
N ARG A 587 4.27 2.87 -3.58
CA ARG A 587 4.02 3.30 -2.20
C ARG A 587 2.72 2.71 -1.67
N LYS A 588 2.69 2.37 -0.38
CA LYS A 588 1.48 1.85 0.27
C LYS A 588 0.40 2.94 0.30
N MET A 589 -0.85 2.56 0.07
CA MET A 589 -1.98 3.49 0.04
C MET A 589 -3.12 2.92 0.87
N PHE A 590 -3.53 3.66 1.91
CA PHE A 590 -4.77 3.42 2.63
C PHE A 590 -5.86 4.33 2.09
N PHE A 591 -7.03 3.79 1.78
CA PHE A 591 -8.21 4.61 1.49
C PHE A 591 -9.01 4.88 2.77
N LEU A 592 -9.21 6.15 3.10
CA LEU A 592 -10.05 6.58 4.20
C LEU A 592 -11.46 6.83 3.69
N THR A 593 -12.47 6.43 4.46
CA THR A 593 -13.84 6.96 4.34
C THR A 593 -14.34 7.39 5.72
N ASP A 594 -15.04 8.52 5.80
CA ASP A 594 -15.68 8.97 7.05
C ASP A 594 -17.17 8.65 7.02
N PRO A 595 -17.69 7.88 8.01
CA PRO A 595 -19.13 7.66 8.19
C PRO A 595 -19.93 8.95 8.39
N ILE A 596 -19.29 10.05 8.80
CA ILE A 596 -19.92 11.36 8.95
C ILE A 596 -19.11 12.42 8.18
N GLU A 597 -19.19 13.71 8.55
CA GLU A 597 -18.33 14.78 8.04
C GLU A 597 -18.12 15.87 9.10
N ASP A 598 -17.22 16.82 8.87
CA ASP A 598 -16.92 17.90 9.83
C ASP A 598 -18.06 18.91 10.00
N SER A 599 -18.77 19.19 8.90
CA SER A 599 -19.95 20.06 8.93
C SER A 599 -21.13 19.31 9.58
N PRO A 600 -21.77 19.85 10.63
CA PRO A 600 -22.90 19.17 11.27
C PRO A 600 -24.07 18.98 10.29
N ARG A 601 -24.44 17.73 10.03
CA ARG A 601 -25.64 17.31 9.28
C ARG A 601 -26.55 16.42 10.13
N ASP A 602 -27.36 15.62 9.46
CA ASP A 602 -28.25 14.62 10.03
C ASP A 602 -27.86 13.19 9.62
N TRP A 603 -28.37 12.20 10.36
CA TRP A 603 -28.06 10.79 10.14
C TRP A 603 -28.50 10.24 8.78
N VAL A 604 -29.56 10.79 8.16
CA VAL A 604 -30.03 10.36 6.83
C VAL A 604 -29.03 10.81 5.76
N ASP A 605 -28.57 12.05 5.86
CA ASP A 605 -27.58 12.63 4.95
C ASP A 605 -26.22 11.90 5.06
N TYR A 606 -25.72 11.68 6.29
CA TYR A 606 -24.48 10.91 6.51
C TYR A 606 -24.54 9.52 5.90
N LYS A 607 -25.62 8.76 6.17
CA LYS A 607 -25.81 7.41 5.61
C LYS A 607 -25.76 7.40 4.09
N ARG A 608 -26.47 8.33 3.43
CA ARG A 608 -26.53 8.42 1.96
C ARG A 608 -25.16 8.68 1.37
N ASN A 609 -24.46 9.69 1.89
CA ASN A 609 -23.18 10.10 1.32
C ASN A 609 -22.05 9.10 1.64
N TYR A 610 -22.11 8.45 2.81
CA TYR A 610 -21.17 7.38 3.15
C TYR A 610 -21.28 6.18 2.20
N GLN A 611 -22.49 5.80 1.75
CA GLN A 611 -22.65 4.73 0.74
C GLN A 611 -22.00 5.10 -0.61
N ALA A 612 -22.10 6.38 -1.01
CA ALA A 612 -21.50 6.88 -2.23
C ALA A 612 -19.97 6.83 -2.18
N THR A 613 -19.35 7.40 -1.13
CA THR A 613 -17.88 7.42 -0.97
C THR A 613 -17.32 6.02 -0.74
N PHE A 614 -18.00 5.19 0.06
CA PHE A 614 -17.60 3.81 0.32
C PHE A 614 -17.64 2.93 -0.93
N THR A 615 -18.61 3.14 -1.82
CA THR A 615 -18.64 2.45 -3.11
C THR A 615 -17.53 2.94 -4.03
N ALA A 616 -17.29 4.26 -4.08
CA ALA A 616 -16.25 4.87 -4.90
C ALA A 616 -14.85 4.33 -4.56
N GLN A 617 -14.49 4.22 -3.27
CA GLN A 617 -13.19 3.65 -2.88
C GLN A 617 -13.02 2.20 -3.34
N LEU A 618 -14.08 1.39 -3.27
CA LEU A 618 -14.00 -0.04 -3.58
C LEU A 618 -13.91 -0.32 -5.07
N LEU A 619 -14.28 0.66 -5.91
CA LEU A 619 -14.12 0.59 -7.38
C LEU A 619 -12.65 0.69 -7.84
N TYR A 620 -11.69 0.89 -6.92
CA TYR A 620 -10.25 0.78 -7.19
C TYR A 620 -9.73 -0.59 -6.71
N PRO A 621 -9.70 -1.61 -7.58
CA PRO A 621 -9.51 -3.01 -7.19
C PRO A 621 -8.10 -3.36 -6.73
N MET A 622 -7.12 -2.49 -6.99
CA MET A 622 -5.71 -2.68 -6.63
C MET A 622 -5.34 -2.07 -5.28
N ILE A 623 -6.29 -1.45 -4.58
CA ILE A 623 -6.13 -0.99 -3.20
C ILE A 623 -6.93 -1.90 -2.28
N ALA A 624 -6.28 -2.42 -1.24
CA ALA A 624 -6.92 -3.27 -0.24
C ALA A 624 -6.54 -2.92 1.20
N ASP A 625 -5.94 -1.75 1.43
CA ASP A 625 -5.68 -1.19 2.76
C ASP A 625 -6.60 0.02 2.99
N TYR A 626 -7.14 0.15 4.19
CA TYR A 626 -8.20 1.09 4.51
C TYR A 626 -8.00 1.74 5.87
N GLU A 627 -8.23 3.05 5.94
CA GLU A 627 -8.60 3.69 7.20
C GLU A 627 -10.13 3.65 7.34
N VAL A 628 -10.61 2.85 8.29
CA VAL A 628 -12.03 2.49 8.35
C VAL A 628 -12.91 3.60 8.93
N MET A 629 -12.32 4.49 9.73
CA MET A 629 -12.93 5.75 10.16
C MET A 629 -11.92 6.61 10.95
N PRO A 630 -12.04 7.94 10.88
CA PRO A 630 -11.38 8.83 11.82
C PRO A 630 -12.29 9.12 13.03
N TRP A 631 -11.70 9.22 14.22
CA TRP A 631 -12.35 9.70 15.44
C TRP A 631 -13.62 8.92 15.86
N PRO A 632 -13.52 7.62 16.23
CA PRO A 632 -14.68 6.83 16.67
C PRO A 632 -15.55 7.51 17.75
N ASP A 633 -14.94 8.24 18.70
CA ASP A 633 -15.68 8.98 19.73
C ASP A 633 -16.70 9.97 19.13
N ARG A 634 -16.33 10.66 18.04
CA ARG A 634 -17.20 11.61 17.34
C ARG A 634 -18.41 10.89 16.72
N ILE A 635 -18.21 9.68 16.21
CA ILE A 635 -19.23 8.89 15.52
C ILE A 635 -20.19 8.22 16.52
N TYR A 636 -19.65 7.48 17.49
CA TYR A 636 -20.47 6.69 18.43
C TYR A 636 -21.07 7.51 19.56
N GLN A 637 -20.37 8.58 19.99
CA GLN A 637 -20.79 9.35 21.17
C GLN A 637 -21.31 10.75 20.82
N GLY A 638 -21.05 11.25 19.60
CA GLY A 638 -21.54 12.54 19.12
C GLY A 638 -23.05 12.58 18.95
N LEU A 639 -23.62 13.79 19.04
CA LEU A 639 -25.06 14.04 18.92
C LEU A 639 -25.36 14.81 17.64
N TYR A 640 -26.14 14.21 16.75
CA TYR A 640 -26.49 14.76 15.43
C TYR A 640 -28.00 14.71 15.21
N LYS A 641 -28.48 15.55 14.29
CA LYS A 641 -29.90 15.61 13.94
C LYS A 641 -30.37 14.26 13.37
N THR A 642 -31.61 13.86 13.65
CA THR A 642 -32.17 12.61 13.13
C THR A 642 -32.48 12.67 11.64
N SER A 643 -32.96 13.83 11.18
CA SER A 643 -33.26 14.15 9.80
C SER A 643 -33.17 15.67 9.59
N ALA A 644 -33.17 16.09 8.32
CA ALA A 644 -33.10 17.52 7.96
C ALA A 644 -34.19 18.38 8.63
N ASP A 645 -35.39 17.82 8.81
CA ASP A 645 -36.56 18.51 9.35
C ASP A 645 -36.76 18.30 10.87
N SER A 646 -35.79 17.69 11.56
CA SER A 646 -35.85 17.43 13.01
C SER A 646 -34.73 18.13 13.77
N ASP A 647 -35.07 18.74 14.90
CA ASP A 647 -34.09 19.29 15.85
C ASP A 647 -33.71 18.31 16.96
N VAL A 648 -34.31 17.11 16.98
CA VAL A 648 -33.90 16.05 17.90
C VAL A 648 -32.47 15.63 17.54
N LYS A 649 -31.58 15.65 18.55
CA LYS A 649 -30.22 15.15 18.39
C LYS A 649 -30.03 13.88 19.20
N GLU A 650 -29.44 12.87 18.55
CA GLU A 650 -29.16 11.57 19.15
C GLU A 650 -27.82 11.02 18.66
N GLN A 651 -27.32 10.03 19.40
CA GLN A 651 -26.17 9.24 18.99
C GLN A 651 -26.49 8.41 17.74
N ILE A 652 -25.47 7.77 17.16
CA ILE A 652 -25.64 6.95 15.96
C ILE A 652 -26.81 5.95 16.14
N PRO A 653 -27.84 5.99 15.26
CA PRO A 653 -28.96 5.07 15.35
C PRO A 653 -28.50 3.62 15.21
N ARG A 654 -29.16 2.69 15.92
CA ARG A 654 -28.78 1.27 15.92
C ARG A 654 -28.71 0.69 14.50
N PHE A 655 -29.67 1.02 13.63
CA PHE A 655 -29.66 0.56 12.25
C PHE A 655 -28.43 1.03 11.47
N TYR A 656 -27.95 2.25 11.72
CA TYR A 656 -26.81 2.81 11.01
C TYR A 656 -25.49 2.27 11.55
N SER A 657 -25.36 2.12 12.88
CA SER A 657 -24.19 1.46 13.48
C SER A 657 -24.03 0.01 12.99
N MET A 658 -25.13 -0.73 12.82
CA MET A 658 -25.13 -2.08 12.22
C MET A 658 -24.61 -2.06 10.79
N GLN A 659 -25.16 -1.20 9.94
CA GLN A 659 -24.73 -1.06 8.54
C GLN A 659 -23.25 -0.69 8.45
N MET A 660 -22.83 0.35 9.18
CA MET A 660 -21.45 0.81 9.18
C MET A 660 -20.49 -0.30 9.63
N GLN A 661 -20.86 -1.05 10.67
CA GLN A 661 -20.05 -2.17 11.15
C GLN A 661 -19.97 -3.30 10.13
N VAL A 662 -21.05 -3.63 9.41
CA VAL A 662 -20.98 -4.59 8.29
C VAL A 662 -20.01 -4.12 7.22
N MET A 663 -20.11 -2.84 6.84
CA MET A 663 -19.26 -2.22 5.82
C MET A 663 -17.78 -2.29 6.23
N ILE A 664 -17.40 -1.77 7.40
CA ILE A 664 -15.98 -1.75 7.79
C ILE A 664 -15.42 -3.16 8.04
N ASN A 665 -16.22 -4.09 8.60
CA ASN A 665 -15.72 -5.44 8.86
C ASN A 665 -15.51 -6.26 7.59
N SER A 666 -16.24 -5.94 6.51
CA SER A 666 -16.01 -6.54 5.19
C SER A 666 -14.66 -6.14 4.57
N LEU A 667 -14.10 -4.99 4.95
CA LEU A 667 -12.81 -4.51 4.44
C LEU A 667 -11.65 -5.42 4.84
N ASN A 668 -11.76 -6.07 6.01
CA ASN A 668 -10.78 -7.05 6.50
C ASN A 668 -10.54 -8.18 5.48
N SER A 669 -11.59 -8.61 4.78
CA SER A 669 -11.54 -9.69 3.78
C SER A 669 -11.62 -9.21 2.34
N MET A 670 -11.73 -7.90 2.09
CA MET A 670 -11.81 -7.34 0.73
C MET A 670 -10.54 -7.67 -0.08
N PRO A 671 -10.61 -8.47 -1.16
CA PRO A 671 -9.42 -8.89 -1.89
C PRO A 671 -9.00 -7.84 -2.93
N LEU A 672 -7.73 -7.89 -3.32
CA LEU A 672 -7.29 -7.31 -4.60
C LEU A 672 -7.97 -8.04 -5.77
N SER A 673 -8.10 -7.39 -6.91
CA SER A 673 -8.76 -7.98 -8.09
C SER A 673 -8.14 -7.48 -9.39
N ASP A 674 -7.90 -8.38 -10.34
CA ASP A 674 -7.50 -8.01 -11.70
C ASP A 674 -8.69 -7.55 -12.56
N ASN A 675 -9.93 -7.66 -12.05
CA ASN A 675 -11.11 -7.16 -12.73
C ASN A 675 -11.07 -5.64 -12.84
N LYS A 676 -11.66 -5.11 -13.90
CA LYS A 676 -11.74 -3.67 -14.16
C LYS A 676 -13.16 -3.17 -13.96
N VAL A 677 -13.29 -1.90 -13.57
CA VAL A 677 -14.59 -1.21 -13.55
C VAL A 677 -15.17 -1.28 -14.95
N SER A 678 -16.40 -1.76 -15.09
CA SER A 678 -17.03 -1.93 -16.40
C SER A 678 -17.16 -0.59 -17.13
N GLY A 679 -16.93 -0.61 -18.45
CA GLY A 679 -16.91 0.58 -19.30
C GLY A 679 -15.65 0.59 -20.17
N SER A 680 -15.57 1.55 -21.10
CA SER A 680 -14.39 1.70 -21.95
C SER A 680 -13.19 2.20 -21.15
N GLN A 681 -12.04 1.52 -21.27
CA GLN A 681 -10.83 1.78 -20.48
C GLN A 681 -9.80 2.60 -21.26
N GLY A 682 -8.82 3.16 -20.57
CA GLY A 682 -7.60 3.70 -21.21
C GLY A 682 -7.71 5.15 -21.67
N ILE A 683 -8.65 5.90 -21.11
CA ILE A 683 -8.69 7.37 -21.21
C ILE A 683 -8.07 7.96 -19.95
N GLY A 684 -6.95 8.67 -20.11
CA GLY A 684 -6.27 9.39 -19.05
C GLY A 684 -6.51 10.89 -19.13
N VAL A 685 -6.73 11.56 -17.99
CA VAL A 685 -6.78 13.03 -17.87
C VAL A 685 -5.58 13.49 -17.05
N VAL A 686 -4.82 14.43 -17.61
CA VAL A 686 -3.60 14.93 -17.00
C VAL A 686 -3.92 15.89 -15.85
N MET A 687 -3.10 15.82 -14.80
CA MET A 687 -3.10 16.74 -13.66
C MET A 687 -1.66 17.04 -13.22
N SER A 688 -1.45 18.13 -12.48
CA SER A 688 -0.15 18.51 -11.91
C SER A 688 -0.34 19.29 -10.62
N ASN A 689 0.65 19.23 -9.73
CA ASN A 689 0.65 19.96 -8.45
C ASN A 689 0.45 21.47 -8.63
N SER A 690 0.92 22.02 -9.75
CA SER A 690 0.77 23.45 -10.07
C SER A 690 -0.68 23.87 -10.32
N LEU A 691 -1.64 22.93 -10.38
CA LEU A 691 -3.07 23.22 -10.37
C LEU A 691 -3.45 24.02 -9.11
N MET A 692 -2.88 23.67 -7.96
CA MET A 692 -3.08 24.37 -6.69
C MET A 692 -2.52 25.80 -6.70
N PHE A 693 -1.53 26.09 -7.56
CA PHE A 693 -0.80 27.36 -7.50
C PHE A 693 -1.58 28.55 -8.03
N GLN A 694 -2.62 28.27 -8.83
CA GLN A 694 -3.29 29.25 -9.68
C GLN A 694 -4.76 29.46 -9.27
N ARG A 695 -5.17 28.90 -8.14
CA ARG A 695 -6.57 28.91 -7.65
C ARG A 695 -6.97 30.19 -6.95
N PHE A 696 -6.01 30.95 -6.44
CA PHE A 696 -6.25 32.22 -5.76
C PHE A 696 -5.03 33.17 -5.86
N PRO A 697 -5.23 34.48 -6.08
CA PRO A 697 -6.49 35.13 -6.46
C PRO A 697 -6.75 34.96 -7.97
N THR A 698 -7.89 35.46 -8.45
CA THR A 698 -8.22 35.52 -9.89
C THR A 698 -7.66 36.80 -10.53
N TYR A 699 -7.34 36.75 -11.82
CA TYR A 699 -6.75 37.88 -12.58
C TYR A 699 -7.40 38.01 -13.97
N LYS A 700 -7.40 39.23 -14.54
CA LYS A 700 -7.75 39.54 -15.95
C LYS A 700 -9.07 38.90 -16.43
N ASP A 701 -10.12 38.97 -15.61
CA ASP A 701 -11.44 38.36 -15.86
C ASP A 701 -11.41 36.85 -16.15
N PHE A 702 -10.28 36.18 -15.92
CA PHE A 702 -10.13 34.74 -16.04
C PHE A 702 -10.58 34.10 -14.72
N ASP A 703 -11.79 33.53 -14.74
CA ASP A 703 -12.36 32.77 -13.63
C ASP A 703 -12.56 31.30 -14.01
N ASP A 704 -12.19 30.39 -13.11
CA ASP A 704 -12.48 28.97 -13.23
C ASP A 704 -13.26 28.50 -12.00
N PRO A 705 -14.60 28.69 -12.00
CA PRO A 705 -15.40 28.45 -10.83
C PRO A 705 -15.42 26.95 -10.50
N GLN A 706 -15.22 26.61 -9.23
CA GLN A 706 -15.33 25.23 -8.73
C GLN A 706 -14.50 24.21 -9.53
N LEU A 707 -13.27 24.59 -9.92
CA LEU A 707 -12.34 23.73 -10.66
C LEU A 707 -12.91 23.18 -11.98
N SER A 708 -13.79 23.96 -12.64
CA SER A 708 -14.49 23.54 -13.86
C SER A 708 -13.56 23.19 -15.02
N GLY A 709 -12.33 23.69 -15.06
CA GLY A 709 -11.32 23.29 -16.04
C GLY A 709 -10.91 21.83 -15.93
N PHE A 710 -10.83 21.28 -14.72
CA PHE A 710 -10.59 19.84 -14.53
C PHE A 710 -11.86 19.04 -14.81
N TYR A 711 -12.99 19.43 -14.19
CA TYR A 711 -14.26 18.73 -14.33
C TYR A 711 -14.82 18.74 -15.76
N GLY A 712 -14.48 19.75 -16.56
CA GLY A 712 -14.78 19.81 -17.98
C GLY A 712 -14.18 18.65 -18.77
N GLN A 713 -13.02 18.14 -18.34
CA GLN A 713 -12.31 17.04 -19.01
C GLN A 713 -12.68 15.66 -18.46
N THR A 714 -13.38 15.60 -17.32
CA THR A 714 -13.71 14.35 -16.62
C THR A 714 -15.20 14.06 -16.59
N LEU A 715 -16.04 14.97 -16.07
CA LEU A 715 -17.48 14.74 -15.84
C LEU A 715 -18.25 14.38 -17.11
N PRO A 716 -18.02 14.98 -18.29
CA PRO A 716 -18.70 14.57 -19.52
C PRO A 716 -18.54 13.08 -19.87
N LEU A 717 -17.38 12.50 -19.56
CA LEU A 717 -17.11 11.08 -19.79
C LEU A 717 -17.65 10.24 -18.62
N LEU A 718 -17.36 10.67 -17.39
CA LEU A 718 -17.74 9.94 -16.19
C LEU A 718 -19.26 9.79 -16.08
N LYS A 719 -20.04 10.87 -16.29
CA LYS A 719 -21.51 10.87 -16.31
C LYS A 719 -22.09 9.95 -17.38
N ARG A 720 -21.31 9.61 -18.42
CA ARG A 720 -21.66 8.67 -19.50
C ARG A 720 -21.06 7.28 -19.28
N GLY A 721 -20.67 6.94 -18.05
CA GLY A 721 -20.26 5.59 -17.66
C GLY A 721 -18.91 5.16 -18.23
N VAL A 722 -18.07 6.13 -18.61
CA VAL A 722 -16.69 5.91 -19.03
C VAL A 722 -15.79 6.18 -17.83
N PRO A 723 -15.12 5.15 -17.27
CA PRO A 723 -14.18 5.36 -16.18
C PRO A 723 -12.95 6.14 -16.70
N VAL A 724 -12.62 7.24 -16.03
CA VAL A 724 -11.50 8.10 -16.39
C VAL A 724 -10.34 7.86 -15.41
N ASN A 725 -9.14 7.68 -15.95
CA ASN A 725 -7.91 7.56 -15.17
C ASN A 725 -7.26 8.93 -15.01
N ILE A 726 -6.65 9.19 -13.87
CA ILE A 726 -5.82 10.39 -13.66
C ILE A 726 -4.37 10.08 -14.02
N VAL A 727 -3.67 11.05 -14.60
CA VAL A 727 -2.25 10.97 -14.95
C VAL A 727 -1.53 12.20 -14.40
N HIS A 728 -0.70 12.02 -13.38
CA HIS A 728 0.11 13.10 -12.81
C HIS A 728 1.31 13.39 -13.71
N LEU A 729 1.54 14.67 -14.07
CA LEU A 729 2.71 15.09 -14.83
C LEU A 729 4.01 14.74 -14.11
N GLU A 730 4.02 14.78 -12.78
CA GLU A 730 5.16 14.44 -11.94
C GLU A 730 5.55 12.95 -12.05
N ASN A 731 4.64 12.10 -12.54
CA ASN A 731 4.85 10.66 -12.66
C ASN A 731 5.12 10.18 -14.09
N VAL A 732 5.11 11.05 -15.10
CA VAL A 732 5.21 10.63 -16.51
C VAL A 732 6.56 10.02 -16.90
N SER A 733 7.59 10.18 -16.06
CA SER A 733 8.87 9.50 -16.22
C SER A 733 8.80 8.01 -15.89
N TYR A 734 7.84 7.58 -15.05
CA TYR A 734 7.65 6.18 -14.67
C TYR A 734 6.88 5.41 -15.77
N PRO A 735 7.39 4.25 -16.23
CA PRO A 735 6.71 3.44 -17.25
C PRO A 735 5.29 3.01 -16.87
N GLU A 736 5.04 2.73 -15.58
CA GLU A 736 3.75 2.27 -15.06
C GLU A 736 2.64 3.32 -15.22
N THR A 737 2.99 4.61 -15.29
CA THR A 737 2.06 5.72 -15.56
C THR A 737 1.35 5.57 -16.90
N TRP A 738 2.05 5.04 -17.90
CA TRP A 738 1.55 4.89 -19.28
C TRP A 738 0.81 3.58 -19.52
N LYS A 739 0.88 2.65 -18.57
CA LYS A 739 0.24 1.34 -18.68
C LYS A 739 -1.27 1.53 -18.83
N ASP A 740 -1.86 0.81 -19.77
CA ASP A 740 -3.27 0.85 -20.14
C ASP A 740 -3.82 2.17 -20.70
N ILE A 741 -3.04 3.25 -20.74
CA ILE A 741 -3.45 4.51 -21.36
C ILE A 741 -3.34 4.41 -22.89
N ARG A 742 -4.42 4.79 -23.57
CA ARG A 742 -4.56 4.78 -25.04
C ARG A 742 -4.80 6.17 -25.59
N LEU A 743 -5.60 6.96 -24.88
CA LEU A 743 -5.90 8.36 -25.19
C LEU A 743 -5.63 9.20 -23.94
N LEU A 744 -4.83 10.25 -24.09
CA LEU A 744 -4.49 11.20 -23.03
C LEU A 744 -5.16 12.54 -23.33
N ILE A 745 -5.84 13.10 -22.35
CA ILE A 745 -6.50 14.41 -22.40
C ILE A 745 -5.70 15.34 -21.49
N MET A 746 -5.31 16.50 -22.00
CA MET A 746 -4.53 17.45 -21.22
C MET A 746 -4.89 18.90 -21.53
N SER A 747 -4.63 19.77 -20.56
CA SER A 747 -4.77 21.22 -20.69
C SER A 747 -3.74 21.91 -19.83
N TYR A 748 -3.25 23.08 -20.24
CA TYR A 748 -2.53 23.99 -19.35
C TYR A 748 -3.39 25.14 -18.81
N SER A 749 -4.71 25.11 -19.05
CA SER A 749 -5.64 25.96 -18.32
C SER A 749 -5.59 25.57 -16.82
N ASN A 750 -5.20 26.51 -15.96
CA ASN A 750 -5.05 26.38 -14.50
C ASN A 750 -3.86 25.57 -13.96
N MET A 751 -3.08 24.88 -14.79
CA MET A 751 -1.86 24.16 -14.35
C MET A 751 -0.73 24.37 -15.34
N LYS A 752 0.52 24.28 -14.87
CA LYS A 752 1.74 24.43 -15.68
C LYS A 752 2.72 23.27 -15.40
N PRO A 753 3.43 22.77 -16.42
CA PRO A 753 4.40 21.70 -16.23
C PRO A 753 5.57 22.20 -15.37
N MET A 754 5.93 21.46 -14.33
CA MET A 754 7.01 21.84 -13.41
C MET A 754 8.41 21.75 -14.05
N ASP A 755 8.56 20.91 -15.08
CA ASP A 755 9.81 20.75 -15.83
C ASP A 755 9.56 20.42 -17.32
N ALA A 756 10.63 20.54 -18.12
CA ALA A 756 10.60 20.28 -19.55
C ALA A 756 10.60 18.78 -19.91
N GLU A 757 11.07 17.91 -19.01
CA GLU A 757 11.20 16.47 -19.27
C GLU A 757 9.84 15.79 -19.35
N ALA A 758 8.84 16.28 -18.61
CA ALA A 758 7.46 15.85 -18.75
C ALA A 758 6.97 15.90 -20.21
N HIS A 759 7.33 16.95 -20.96
CA HIS A 759 6.97 17.05 -22.38
C HIS A 759 7.67 16.01 -23.25
N ARG A 760 8.92 15.66 -22.94
CA ARG A 760 9.65 14.62 -23.68
C ARG A 760 8.96 13.28 -23.53
N HIS A 761 8.57 12.91 -22.31
CA HIS A 761 7.85 11.66 -22.06
C HIS A 761 6.49 11.61 -22.78
N ILE A 762 5.72 12.70 -22.75
CA ILE A 762 4.46 12.81 -23.50
C ILE A 762 4.72 12.65 -25.01
N ALA A 763 5.67 13.41 -25.56
CA ALA A 763 6.00 13.35 -26.98
C ALA A 763 6.46 11.94 -27.38
N GLU A 764 7.31 11.29 -26.58
CA GLU A 764 7.73 9.91 -26.84
C GLU A 764 6.57 8.91 -26.83
N TRP A 765 5.64 9.04 -25.88
CA TRP A 765 4.45 8.20 -25.82
C TRP A 765 3.57 8.38 -27.07
N VAL A 766 3.33 9.63 -27.50
CA VAL A 766 2.62 9.94 -28.75
C VAL A 766 3.37 9.36 -29.95
N LYS A 767 4.69 9.59 -30.06
CA LYS A 767 5.52 9.08 -31.17
C LYS A 767 5.40 7.56 -31.33
N LYS A 768 5.25 6.84 -30.22
CA LYS A 768 5.12 5.36 -30.18
C LYS A 768 3.72 4.87 -30.58
N GLY A 769 2.70 5.72 -30.62
CA GLY A 769 1.34 5.40 -31.04
C GLY A 769 0.23 5.97 -30.15
N GLY A 770 0.57 6.69 -29.08
CA GLY A 770 -0.41 7.33 -28.20
C GLY A 770 -1.24 8.41 -28.91
N VAL A 771 -2.46 8.63 -28.41
CA VAL A 771 -3.34 9.71 -28.88
C VAL A 771 -3.43 10.79 -27.83
N LEU A 772 -3.04 12.01 -28.19
CA LEU A 772 -3.13 13.18 -27.33
C LEU A 772 -4.28 14.09 -27.74
N VAL A 773 -5.13 14.48 -26.80
CA VAL A 773 -6.13 15.54 -26.94
C VAL A 773 -5.69 16.71 -26.07
N TYR A 774 -5.25 17.80 -26.70
CA TYR A 774 -4.88 19.04 -26.02
C TYR A 774 -6.06 20.00 -26.05
N CYS A 775 -6.60 20.36 -24.88
CA CYS A 775 -7.71 21.29 -24.72
C CYS A 775 -7.19 22.61 -24.14
N GLY A 776 -7.21 23.70 -24.89
CA GLY A 776 -6.86 25.00 -24.32
C GLY A 776 -6.67 26.12 -25.32
N ARG A 777 -7.03 27.33 -24.90
CA ARG A 777 -6.70 28.58 -25.63
C ARG A 777 -5.34 29.15 -25.28
N ASP A 778 -4.71 28.64 -24.23
CA ASP A 778 -3.46 29.16 -23.69
C ASP A 778 -3.55 30.67 -23.36
N ASP A 779 -4.69 31.07 -22.80
CA ASP A 779 -5.05 32.47 -22.52
C ASP A 779 -5.17 32.78 -21.01
N ASP A 780 -4.90 31.80 -20.14
CA ASP A 780 -4.88 32.04 -18.70
C ASP A 780 -3.70 32.94 -18.30
N PRO A 781 -3.84 33.75 -17.24
CA PRO A 781 -2.86 34.78 -16.90
C PRO A 781 -1.49 34.24 -16.49
N TYR A 782 -1.36 32.93 -16.26
CA TYR A 782 -0.12 32.30 -15.82
C TYR A 782 0.71 31.70 -16.96
N GLN A 783 0.27 31.78 -18.22
CA GLN A 783 1.03 31.28 -19.37
C GLN A 783 2.38 31.97 -19.53
N THR A 784 2.48 33.23 -19.08
CA THR A 784 3.67 34.07 -19.22
C THR A 784 4.47 34.23 -17.92
N VAL A 785 4.21 33.43 -16.88
CA VAL A 785 5.08 33.47 -15.68
C VAL A 785 6.50 33.03 -16.02
N GLN A 786 7.50 33.56 -15.32
CA GLN A 786 8.90 33.23 -15.58
C GLN A 786 9.21 31.81 -15.11
N GLU A 787 9.39 30.92 -16.06
CA GLU A 787 9.67 29.51 -15.83
C GLU A 787 10.57 28.93 -16.94
N TRP A 788 10.88 27.64 -16.84
CA TRP A 788 11.79 26.97 -17.78
C TRP A 788 11.42 27.16 -19.27
N TRP A 789 10.15 27.41 -19.63
CA TRP A 789 9.72 27.57 -21.03
C TRP A 789 9.94 28.98 -21.61
N ASN A 790 10.19 30.00 -20.80
CA ASN A 790 10.39 31.37 -21.30
C ASN A 790 11.62 32.07 -20.70
N THR A 791 12.43 31.33 -19.96
CA THR A 791 13.71 31.78 -19.39
C THR A 791 14.91 31.08 -20.06
N GLY A 792 16.11 31.63 -19.85
CA GLY A 792 17.33 31.13 -20.47
C GLY A 792 17.26 31.13 -22.00
N ASN A 793 17.51 29.96 -22.60
CA ASN A 793 17.48 29.75 -24.05
C ASN A 793 16.06 29.59 -24.62
N ASN A 794 15.05 29.37 -23.77
CA ASN A 794 13.68 29.18 -24.20
C ASN A 794 12.95 30.52 -24.30
N LYS A 795 12.09 30.65 -25.33
CA LYS A 795 11.33 31.87 -25.67
C LYS A 795 9.92 31.52 -26.14
N TYR A 796 9.23 30.63 -25.41
CA TYR A 796 7.86 30.23 -25.71
C TYR A 796 6.87 31.18 -25.02
N ASN A 797 5.73 31.47 -25.66
CA ASN A 797 4.66 32.28 -25.06
C ASN A 797 3.81 31.47 -24.06
N ALA A 798 3.76 30.15 -24.26
CA ALA A 798 3.07 29.19 -23.42
C ALA A 798 3.87 27.86 -23.43
N PRO A 799 3.83 27.05 -22.35
CA PRO A 799 4.46 25.74 -22.33
C PRO A 799 3.95 24.81 -23.46
N SER A 800 2.69 24.94 -23.88
CA SER A 800 2.14 24.16 -24.99
C SER A 800 2.95 24.31 -26.29
N GLU A 801 3.51 25.49 -26.56
CA GLU A 801 4.35 25.73 -27.74
C GLU A 801 5.60 24.84 -27.73
N HIS A 802 6.22 24.61 -26.56
CA HIS A 802 7.35 23.69 -26.42
C HIS A 802 6.93 22.25 -26.70
N LEU A 803 5.78 21.82 -26.15
CA LEU A 803 5.25 20.46 -26.39
C LEU A 803 4.97 20.24 -27.88
N PHE A 804 4.34 21.20 -28.55
CA PHE A 804 4.05 21.13 -29.98
C PHE A 804 5.32 21.14 -30.83
N GLU A 805 6.31 21.98 -30.49
CA GLU A 805 7.59 22.01 -31.20
C GLU A 805 8.33 20.67 -31.11
N LEU A 806 8.38 20.03 -29.94
CA LEU A 806 8.95 18.69 -29.76
C LEU A 806 8.28 17.63 -30.65
N MET A 807 7.01 17.85 -30.99
CA MET A 807 6.22 17.00 -31.88
C MET A 807 6.23 17.47 -33.34
N SER A 808 7.07 18.44 -33.71
CA SER A 808 7.11 19.03 -35.05
C SER A 808 5.78 19.63 -35.51
N ILE A 809 4.96 20.08 -34.56
CA ILE A 809 3.71 20.81 -34.78
C ILE A 809 4.01 22.31 -34.64
N ASN A 810 3.29 23.14 -35.42
CA ASN A 810 3.43 24.59 -35.31
C ASN A 810 3.16 25.04 -33.85
N ARG A 811 4.03 25.90 -33.29
CA ARG A 811 3.89 26.43 -31.93
C ARG A 811 2.50 27.03 -31.67
N ALA A 812 1.96 27.77 -32.64
CA ALA A 812 0.60 28.32 -32.62
C ALA A 812 -0.40 27.37 -33.32
N ALA A 813 -0.38 26.08 -32.94
CA ALA A 813 -1.23 25.06 -33.54
C ALA A 813 -2.69 25.49 -33.54
N LYS A 814 -3.32 25.51 -34.72
CA LYS A 814 -4.77 25.76 -34.85
C LYS A 814 -5.54 24.53 -34.36
N GLU A 815 -6.83 24.72 -34.09
CA GLU A 815 -7.71 23.58 -33.83
C GLU A 815 -7.65 22.56 -34.97
N GLY A 816 -7.56 21.27 -34.64
CA GLY A 816 -7.51 20.20 -35.61
C GLY A 816 -6.58 19.05 -35.23
N GLN A 817 -6.44 18.11 -36.17
CA GLN A 817 -5.69 16.88 -36.00
C GLN A 817 -4.30 16.97 -36.65
N TYR A 818 -3.28 16.51 -35.93
CA TYR A 818 -1.88 16.48 -36.32
C TYR A 818 -1.31 15.07 -36.12
N GLY A 819 -0.36 14.67 -36.97
CA GLY A 819 0.35 13.40 -36.83
C GLY A 819 1.73 13.61 -36.21
N TYR A 820 2.16 12.69 -35.35
CA TYR A 820 3.53 12.67 -34.83
C TYR A 820 3.99 11.23 -34.60
N GLY A 821 5.05 10.81 -35.31
CA GLY A 821 5.47 9.41 -35.34
C GLY A 821 4.31 8.49 -35.77
N ARG A 822 3.96 7.52 -34.92
CA ARG A 822 2.80 6.63 -35.13
C ARG A 822 1.53 7.12 -34.42
N GLY A 823 1.61 8.16 -33.61
CA GLY A 823 0.49 8.67 -32.82
C GLY A 823 -0.27 9.81 -33.50
N THR A 824 -1.20 10.38 -32.74
CA THR A 824 -2.04 11.49 -33.19
C THR A 824 -2.16 12.53 -32.08
N VAL A 825 -2.10 13.80 -32.43
CA VAL A 825 -2.41 14.92 -31.55
C VAL A 825 -3.65 15.62 -32.10
N TYR A 826 -4.65 15.87 -31.27
CA TYR A 826 -5.80 16.68 -31.61
C TYR A 826 -5.82 17.90 -30.69
N VAL A 827 -5.83 19.10 -31.27
CA VAL A 827 -5.88 20.35 -30.53
C VAL A 827 -7.30 20.88 -30.57
N ILE A 828 -7.91 21.13 -29.41
CA ILE A 828 -9.20 21.80 -29.22
C ILE A 828 -8.90 23.20 -28.66
N ARG A 829 -9.33 24.27 -29.35
CA ARG A 829 -9.07 25.67 -28.93
C ARG A 829 -10.23 26.26 -28.12
N HIS A 830 -10.68 25.48 -27.13
CA HIS A 830 -11.67 25.86 -26.13
C HIS A 830 -11.09 25.71 -24.72
N ASN A 831 -11.51 26.59 -23.80
CA ASN A 831 -11.17 26.43 -22.39
C ASN A 831 -11.98 25.26 -21.82
N PRO A 832 -11.37 24.28 -21.14
CA PRO A 832 -12.10 23.07 -20.75
C PRO A 832 -13.33 23.30 -19.86
N LYS A 833 -13.35 24.37 -19.06
CA LYS A 833 -14.52 24.78 -18.28
C LYS A 833 -15.78 24.95 -19.14
N GLU A 834 -15.64 25.36 -20.41
CA GLU A 834 -16.75 25.58 -21.33
C GLU A 834 -17.56 24.30 -21.59
N PHE A 835 -16.95 23.13 -21.43
CA PHE A 835 -17.62 21.85 -21.62
C PHE A 835 -18.72 21.61 -20.57
N VAL A 836 -18.58 22.15 -19.37
CA VAL A 836 -19.53 21.88 -18.26
C VAL A 836 -20.35 23.10 -17.82
N MET A 837 -19.96 24.30 -18.24
CA MET A 837 -20.61 25.55 -17.83
C MET A 837 -21.90 25.87 -18.60
N LYS A 838 -22.19 25.15 -19.69
CA LYS A 838 -23.40 25.35 -20.51
C LYS A 838 -24.06 24.03 -20.85
N GLU A 839 -25.35 24.08 -21.08
CA GLU A 839 -26.16 22.90 -21.37
C GLU A 839 -25.80 22.28 -22.75
N ASN A 840 -25.53 20.97 -22.76
CA ASN A 840 -25.26 20.11 -23.93
C ASN A 840 -24.09 20.55 -24.84
N VAL A 841 -23.20 21.41 -24.34
CA VAL A 841 -22.04 21.93 -25.10
C VAL A 841 -20.88 20.93 -25.13
N ASP A 842 -20.71 20.11 -24.10
CA ASP A 842 -19.66 19.08 -24.02
C ASP A 842 -19.73 18.06 -25.17
N LYS A 843 -20.94 17.71 -25.61
CA LYS A 843 -21.15 16.66 -26.62
C LYS A 843 -20.39 16.96 -27.91
N THR A 844 -20.61 18.13 -28.47
CA THR A 844 -20.03 18.54 -29.75
C THR A 844 -18.60 19.04 -29.63
N LEU A 845 -18.28 19.76 -28.54
CA LEU A 845 -16.94 20.36 -28.38
C LEU A 845 -15.89 19.39 -27.83
N PHE A 846 -16.29 18.26 -27.24
CA PHE A 846 -15.37 17.38 -26.54
C PHE A 846 -15.68 15.89 -26.71
N VAL A 847 -16.85 15.41 -26.28
CA VAL A 847 -17.15 13.97 -26.20
C VAL A 847 -17.11 13.28 -27.55
N ASP A 848 -17.70 13.89 -28.59
CA ASP A 848 -17.69 13.33 -29.95
C ASP A 848 -16.27 13.23 -30.54
N ILE A 849 -15.41 14.20 -30.21
CA ILE A 849 -14.00 14.21 -30.63
C ILE A 849 -13.24 13.08 -29.92
N VAL A 850 -13.40 12.95 -28.60
CA VAL A 850 -12.78 11.87 -27.82
C VAL A 850 -13.24 10.50 -28.34
N ALA A 851 -14.53 10.31 -28.59
CA ALA A 851 -15.08 9.07 -29.14
C ALA A 851 -14.45 8.73 -30.50
N LYS A 852 -14.43 9.68 -31.44
CA LYS A 852 -13.84 9.50 -32.77
C LYS A 852 -12.36 9.13 -32.70
N LEU A 853 -11.60 9.77 -31.82
CA LEU A 853 -10.17 9.52 -31.66
C LEU A 853 -9.90 8.19 -30.95
N TYR A 854 -10.68 7.86 -29.92
CA TYR A 854 -10.60 6.60 -29.19
C TYR A 854 -10.83 5.40 -30.13
N GLU A 855 -11.88 5.47 -30.94
CA GLU A 855 -12.26 4.39 -31.87
C GLU A 855 -11.33 4.34 -33.10
N GLY A 856 -11.09 5.49 -33.73
CA GLY A 856 -10.42 5.54 -35.03
C GLY A 856 -8.90 5.64 -34.98
N LYS A 857 -8.34 6.28 -33.94
CA LYS A 857 -6.88 6.55 -33.83
C LYS A 857 -6.22 5.69 -32.76
N ALA A 858 -6.79 5.66 -31.57
CA ALA A 858 -6.28 4.82 -30.48
C ALA A 858 -6.61 3.34 -30.70
N LYS A 859 -7.57 3.04 -31.59
CA LYS A 859 -8.04 1.69 -31.92
C LYS A 859 -8.41 0.89 -30.66
N ALA A 860 -9.00 1.58 -29.68
CA ALA A 860 -9.29 1.03 -28.36
C ALA A 860 -10.67 0.34 -28.27
N GLY A 861 -11.25 -0.01 -29.42
CA GLY A 861 -12.62 -0.53 -29.54
C GLY A 861 -13.66 0.59 -29.59
N LYS A 862 -14.94 0.22 -29.56
CA LYS A 862 -16.07 1.17 -29.49
C LYS A 862 -16.09 1.87 -28.12
N LEU A 863 -16.33 3.18 -28.11
CA LEU A 863 -16.57 3.91 -26.85
C LEU A 863 -18.00 3.63 -26.39
N ILE A 864 -18.16 3.05 -25.21
CA ILE A 864 -19.45 2.59 -24.67
C ILE A 864 -19.97 3.62 -23.68
N PHE A 865 -21.11 4.23 -24.00
CA PHE A 865 -21.84 5.10 -23.08
C PHE A 865 -22.95 4.33 -22.37
N LYS A 866 -23.05 4.54 -21.05
CA LYS A 866 -24.02 3.92 -20.14
C LYS A 866 -24.11 4.76 -18.86
N ASN A 867 -25.10 4.52 -18.03
CA ASN A 867 -25.27 5.25 -16.76
C ASN A 867 -24.76 4.48 -15.53
N SER A 868 -23.89 3.48 -15.66
CA SER A 868 -23.54 2.63 -14.52
C SER A 868 -22.09 2.14 -14.50
N PHE A 869 -21.55 1.97 -13.30
CA PHE A 869 -20.31 1.28 -13.01
C PHE A 869 -20.58 -0.03 -12.26
N TYR A 870 -19.78 -1.04 -12.58
CA TYR A 870 -19.85 -2.36 -11.97
C TYR A 870 -18.44 -2.93 -11.84
N LEU A 871 -18.13 -3.52 -10.69
CA LEU A 871 -16.86 -4.21 -10.43
C LEU A 871 -17.10 -5.44 -9.55
N GLU A 872 -16.32 -6.50 -9.80
CA GLU A 872 -16.29 -7.71 -8.99
C GLU A 872 -14.93 -7.85 -8.30
N ARG A 873 -14.96 -8.10 -6.99
CA ARG A 873 -13.78 -8.36 -6.15
C ARG A 873 -14.01 -9.62 -5.32
N GLY A 874 -13.59 -10.78 -5.84
CA GLY A 874 -13.92 -12.07 -5.23
C GLY A 874 -15.43 -12.30 -5.20
N CYS A 875 -16.02 -12.45 -4.00
CA CYS A 875 -17.46 -12.58 -3.82
C CYS A 875 -18.20 -11.22 -3.75
N TYR A 876 -17.48 -10.11 -3.69
CA TYR A 876 -18.05 -8.77 -3.59
C TYR A 876 -18.42 -8.21 -4.97
N GLU A 877 -19.60 -7.60 -5.07
CA GLU A 877 -20.08 -6.90 -6.27
C GLU A 877 -20.44 -5.46 -5.92
N LEU A 878 -19.85 -4.51 -6.66
CA LEU A 878 -19.96 -3.08 -6.45
C LEU A 878 -20.72 -2.48 -7.63
N ILE A 879 -21.77 -1.72 -7.37
CA ILE A 879 -22.59 -1.06 -8.40
C ILE A 879 -22.77 0.41 -8.02
N SER A 880 -22.61 1.30 -9.00
CA SER A 880 -23.05 2.70 -8.90
C SER A 880 -23.80 3.08 -10.16
N VAL A 881 -25.00 3.64 -10.02
CA VAL A 881 -25.80 4.13 -11.15
C VAL A 881 -25.84 5.65 -11.09
N LEU A 882 -25.35 6.28 -12.15
CA LEU A 882 -25.19 7.71 -12.29
C LEU A 882 -26.52 8.37 -12.63
N ASP A 883 -26.80 9.51 -12.00
CA ASP A 883 -27.86 10.42 -12.40
C ASP A 883 -27.33 11.47 -13.41
N GLU A 884 -28.19 12.36 -13.90
CA GLU A 884 -27.83 13.41 -14.88
C GLU A 884 -27.26 12.82 -16.19
N HIS A 885 -27.80 11.67 -16.62
CA HIS A 885 -27.50 10.99 -17.88
C HIS A 885 -28.77 10.85 -18.73
N GLU A 886 -28.64 10.81 -20.07
CA GLU A 886 -29.80 10.66 -20.99
C GLU A 886 -30.54 9.32 -20.76
N ASP A 887 -29.80 8.25 -20.45
CA ASP A 887 -30.32 6.97 -19.96
C ASP A 887 -30.52 6.99 -18.44
N SER A 888 -31.77 6.81 -18.00
CA SER A 888 -32.21 6.76 -16.60
C SER A 888 -32.62 5.35 -16.15
N THR A 889 -32.20 4.31 -16.88
CA THR A 889 -32.53 2.91 -16.57
C THR A 889 -31.85 2.46 -15.28
N SER A 890 -32.61 1.77 -14.40
CA SER A 890 -32.05 1.11 -13.22
C SER A 890 -31.13 -0.06 -13.60
N TYR A 891 -30.03 -0.24 -12.86
CA TYR A 891 -29.20 -1.43 -13.00
C TYR A 891 -29.82 -2.62 -12.24
N ILE A 892 -30.07 -3.72 -12.94
CA ILE A 892 -30.67 -4.93 -12.33
C ILE A 892 -29.61 -6.01 -12.18
N ARG A 893 -29.34 -6.42 -10.93
CA ARG A 893 -28.47 -7.54 -10.62
C ARG A 893 -29.27 -8.72 -10.09
N SER A 894 -29.29 -9.82 -10.84
CA SER A 894 -29.88 -11.10 -10.40
C SER A 894 -28.79 -12.02 -9.85
N GLY A 895 -29.10 -12.80 -8.82
CA GLY A 895 -28.15 -13.73 -8.19
C GLY A 895 -28.64 -14.26 -6.85
N LYS A 896 -27.75 -14.87 -6.06
CA LYS A 896 -27.98 -15.13 -4.63
C LYS A 896 -27.18 -14.09 -3.86
N LEU A 897 -27.82 -12.97 -3.52
CA LEU A 897 -27.14 -11.75 -3.11
C LEU A 897 -27.43 -11.45 -1.64
N ILE A 898 -26.44 -10.90 -0.92
CA ILE A 898 -26.62 -10.28 0.38
C ILE A 898 -26.33 -8.80 0.21
N ASP A 899 -27.28 -7.94 0.58
CA ASP A 899 -27.08 -6.48 0.56
C ASP A 899 -26.35 -6.01 1.82
N LEU A 900 -25.12 -5.50 1.66
CA LEU A 900 -24.27 -5.06 2.77
C LEU A 900 -24.60 -3.62 3.23
N PHE A 901 -25.41 -2.88 2.47
CA PHE A 901 -25.95 -1.60 2.92
C PHE A 901 -27.25 -1.74 3.71
N ASP A 902 -27.87 -2.92 3.70
CA ASP A 902 -29.04 -3.21 4.50
C ASP A 902 -28.62 -3.87 5.83
N PRO A 903 -28.87 -3.23 6.99
CA PRO A 903 -28.49 -3.80 8.29
C PRO A 903 -29.23 -5.12 8.63
N ALA A 904 -30.30 -5.47 7.90
CA ALA A 904 -30.97 -6.76 8.05
C ALA A 904 -30.29 -7.91 7.29
N LEU A 905 -29.29 -7.61 6.45
CA LEU A 905 -28.57 -8.58 5.59
C LEU A 905 -29.53 -9.55 4.86
N PRO A 906 -30.48 -9.03 4.06
CA PRO A 906 -31.46 -9.85 3.37
C PRO A 906 -30.78 -10.69 2.28
N VAL A 907 -31.30 -11.90 2.06
CA VAL A 907 -30.94 -12.72 0.90
C VAL A 907 -31.88 -12.34 -0.24
N LEU A 908 -31.32 -11.81 -1.33
CA LEU A 908 -32.05 -11.31 -2.47
C LEU A 908 -31.80 -12.18 -3.70
N THR A 909 -32.84 -12.40 -4.50
CA THR A 909 -32.72 -13.01 -5.84
C THR A 909 -32.49 -11.97 -6.93
N ARG A 910 -32.83 -10.71 -6.65
CA ARG A 910 -32.72 -9.54 -7.52
C ARG A 910 -32.46 -8.29 -6.68
N LYS A 911 -31.46 -7.50 -7.05
CA LYS A 911 -31.25 -6.13 -6.57
C LYS A 911 -31.47 -5.17 -7.74
N GLU A 912 -32.29 -4.15 -7.51
CA GLU A 912 -32.45 -3.01 -8.40
C GLU A 912 -31.72 -1.83 -7.78
N VAL A 913 -30.91 -1.13 -8.60
CA VAL A 913 -30.16 0.06 -8.21
C VAL A 913 -30.59 1.20 -9.13
N ARG A 914 -31.18 2.25 -8.58
CA ARG A 914 -31.73 3.37 -9.35
C ARG A 914 -30.65 4.42 -9.64
N PRO A 915 -30.82 5.29 -10.65
CA PRO A 915 -29.95 6.45 -10.83
C PRO A 915 -29.79 7.27 -9.55
N GLY A 916 -28.54 7.59 -9.21
CA GLY A 916 -28.16 8.24 -7.96
C GLY A 916 -27.90 7.29 -6.78
N GLU A 917 -28.10 5.98 -6.95
CA GLU A 917 -27.90 4.98 -5.89
C GLU A 917 -26.68 4.07 -6.15
N GLN A 918 -26.21 3.47 -5.07
CA GLN A 918 -25.13 2.48 -5.08
C GLN A 918 -25.61 1.17 -4.46
N ALA A 919 -24.93 0.07 -4.77
CA ALA A 919 -25.09 -1.20 -4.08
C ALA A 919 -23.74 -1.84 -3.79
N TYR A 920 -23.64 -2.42 -2.60
CA TYR A 920 -22.51 -3.22 -2.17
C TYR A 920 -23.02 -4.59 -1.74
N LEU A 921 -22.66 -5.62 -2.51
CA LEU A 921 -23.28 -6.93 -2.40
C LEU A 921 -22.25 -8.02 -2.16
N VAL A 922 -22.63 -9.08 -1.44
CA VAL A 922 -21.97 -10.39 -1.53
C VAL A 922 -22.79 -11.28 -2.44
N ASN A 923 -22.16 -11.85 -3.47
CA ASN A 923 -22.75 -12.91 -4.28
C ASN A 923 -22.33 -14.27 -3.73
N ILE A 924 -23.28 -14.96 -3.11
CA ILE A 924 -23.06 -16.25 -2.43
C ILE A 924 -22.54 -17.31 -3.40
N SER A 925 -22.95 -17.24 -4.67
CA SER A 925 -22.50 -18.18 -5.71
C SER A 925 -21.00 -18.03 -6.06
N ARG A 926 -20.34 -16.96 -5.62
CA ARG A 926 -18.92 -16.67 -5.84
C ARG A 926 -18.06 -16.87 -4.59
N VAL A 927 -18.67 -17.30 -3.49
CA VAL A 927 -17.94 -17.60 -2.24
C VAL A 927 -17.00 -18.77 -2.47
N SER A 928 -15.75 -18.63 -2.03
CA SER A 928 -14.77 -19.71 -2.09
C SER A 928 -15.11 -20.82 -1.09
N ASN A 929 -14.87 -22.08 -1.48
CA ASN A 929 -15.15 -23.26 -0.66
C ASN A 929 -16.59 -23.30 -0.09
N PRO A 930 -17.64 -23.21 -0.92
CA PRO A 930 -19.03 -23.12 -0.44
C PRO A 930 -19.50 -24.27 0.47
N PRO A 931 -18.93 -25.49 0.45
CA PRO A 931 -19.29 -26.52 1.45
C PRO A 931 -18.77 -26.24 2.86
N LYS A 932 -17.74 -25.39 3.01
CA LYS A 932 -17.15 -25.05 4.31
C LYS A 932 -18.02 -24.00 5.02
N PRO A 933 -18.45 -24.23 6.26
CA PRO A 933 -19.07 -23.22 7.10
C PRO A 933 -18.21 -21.95 7.18
N GLN A 934 -18.81 -20.80 6.93
CA GLN A 934 -18.07 -19.52 6.92
C GLN A 934 -19.02 -18.33 7.10
N ILE A 935 -18.50 -17.24 7.67
CA ILE A 935 -19.24 -15.99 7.87
C ILE A 935 -19.11 -15.16 6.59
N LEU A 936 -20.24 -14.78 5.97
CA LEU A 936 -20.25 -14.02 4.71
C LEU A 936 -20.30 -12.51 4.92
N ALA A 937 -20.97 -12.07 5.98
CA ALA A 937 -21.10 -10.68 6.37
C ALA A 937 -21.37 -10.58 7.87
N SER A 938 -20.79 -9.60 8.56
CA SER A 938 -21.04 -9.38 9.99
C SER A 938 -20.79 -7.94 10.42
N ALA A 939 -21.64 -7.42 11.32
CA ALA A 939 -21.46 -6.17 12.03
C ALA A 939 -20.46 -6.28 13.22
N SER A 940 -19.45 -7.14 13.07
CA SER A 940 -18.45 -7.43 14.09
C SER A 940 -17.23 -8.15 13.48
N ARG A 941 -16.08 -8.05 14.13
CA ARG A 941 -14.83 -8.71 13.74
C ARG A 941 -14.79 -10.12 14.31
N ASN A 942 -14.56 -11.11 13.45
CA ASN A 942 -14.60 -12.53 13.81
C ASN A 942 -13.19 -13.07 14.08
N TYR A 943 -13.11 -13.99 15.04
CA TYR A 943 -11.89 -14.61 15.56
C TYR A 943 -12.16 -16.09 15.89
N ASP A 944 -11.09 -16.87 16.04
CA ASP A 944 -11.13 -18.24 16.56
C ASP A 944 -12.13 -19.17 15.85
N GLU A 945 -12.29 -19.03 14.52
CA GLU A 945 -13.20 -19.87 13.75
C GLU A 945 -12.80 -21.35 13.82
N ARG A 946 -13.72 -22.20 14.28
CA ARG A 946 -13.56 -23.65 14.41
C ARG A 946 -14.67 -24.36 13.67
N VAL A 947 -14.29 -25.09 12.63
CA VAL A 947 -15.18 -25.95 11.86
C VAL A 947 -15.03 -27.39 12.35
N GLY A 948 -16.11 -27.94 12.91
CA GLY A 948 -16.24 -29.36 13.24
C GLY A 948 -17.09 -30.10 12.19
N LYS A 949 -17.28 -31.41 12.38
CA LYS A 949 -18.07 -32.25 11.46
C LYS A 949 -19.51 -31.74 11.27
N ASN A 950 -20.16 -31.36 12.37
CA ASN A 950 -21.55 -30.88 12.42
C ASN A 950 -21.67 -29.61 13.28
N SER A 951 -20.59 -28.83 13.39
CA SER A 951 -20.59 -27.64 14.22
C SER A 951 -19.71 -26.55 13.65
N TYR A 952 -20.10 -25.31 13.92
CA TYR A 952 -19.30 -24.14 13.62
C TYR A 952 -19.32 -23.19 14.80
N ALA A 953 -18.14 -22.78 15.27
CA ALA A 953 -18.01 -21.91 16.42
C ALA A 953 -16.95 -20.84 16.17
N PHE A 954 -17.15 -19.66 16.74
CA PHE A 954 -16.25 -18.52 16.59
C PHE A 954 -16.51 -17.50 17.70
N THR A 955 -15.58 -16.57 17.88
CA THR A 955 -15.72 -15.41 18.76
C THR A 955 -15.87 -14.17 17.90
N THR A 956 -16.78 -13.27 18.25
CA THR A 956 -16.91 -11.99 17.55
C THR A 956 -16.83 -10.79 18.48
N LYS A 957 -16.17 -9.71 18.05
CA LYS A 957 -15.94 -8.48 18.82
C LYS A 957 -16.38 -7.24 18.05
N SER A 958 -16.96 -6.28 18.76
CA SER A 958 -17.39 -4.97 18.23
C SER A 958 -17.71 -4.04 19.42
N PRO A 959 -17.87 -2.72 19.23
CA PRO A 959 -18.13 -1.79 20.32
C PRO A 959 -19.42 -2.10 21.10
N LEU A 960 -19.42 -1.73 22.38
CA LEU A 960 -20.65 -1.67 23.18
C LEU A 960 -21.68 -0.73 22.54
N ASN A 961 -22.94 -0.93 22.91
CA ASN A 961 -24.07 -0.18 22.39
C ASN A 961 -24.23 -0.29 20.86
N THR A 962 -23.77 -1.40 20.29
CA THR A 962 -24.05 -1.77 18.91
C THR A 962 -24.70 -3.16 18.89
N THR A 963 -25.47 -3.43 17.84
CA THR A 963 -26.12 -4.72 17.65
C THR A 963 -25.37 -5.45 16.55
N ASN A 964 -25.11 -6.74 16.74
CA ASN A 964 -24.59 -7.58 15.68
C ASN A 964 -25.71 -7.99 14.71
N ALA A 965 -25.39 -8.00 13.44
CA ALA A 965 -26.13 -8.65 12.37
C ALA A 965 -25.12 -9.44 11.55
N MET A 966 -25.34 -10.74 11.37
CA MET A 966 -24.42 -11.57 10.58
C MET A 966 -25.16 -12.61 9.74
N ARG A 967 -24.58 -12.91 8.57
CA ARG A 967 -25.01 -13.98 7.68
C ARG A 967 -23.91 -15.04 7.61
N VAL A 968 -24.26 -16.26 7.96
CA VAL A 968 -23.33 -17.40 8.02
C VAL A 968 -23.79 -18.46 7.03
N LEU A 969 -22.89 -18.88 6.14
CA LEU A 969 -23.11 -19.99 5.22
C LEU A 969 -22.87 -21.31 5.96
N LEU A 970 -23.84 -22.23 5.87
CA LEU A 970 -23.80 -23.54 6.52
C LEU A 970 -24.22 -24.65 5.54
N PRO A 971 -23.76 -25.90 5.71
CA PRO A 971 -24.19 -27.00 4.85
C PRO A 971 -25.67 -27.36 5.02
N GLU A 972 -26.20 -27.20 6.24
CA GLU A 972 -27.56 -27.54 6.67
C GLU A 972 -28.07 -26.54 7.73
N GLU A 973 -29.39 -26.56 7.97
CA GLU A 973 -30.02 -25.71 8.98
C GLU A 973 -29.57 -26.10 10.40
N PRO A 974 -29.06 -25.15 11.21
CA PRO A 974 -28.62 -25.45 12.57
C PRO A 974 -29.82 -25.73 13.49
N LYS A 975 -29.75 -26.85 14.20
CA LYS A 975 -30.68 -27.20 15.30
C LYS A 975 -30.33 -26.52 16.61
N VAL A 976 -29.08 -26.07 16.75
CA VAL A 976 -28.59 -25.32 17.90
C VAL A 976 -27.91 -24.05 17.40
N TYR A 977 -28.35 -22.90 17.92
CA TYR A 977 -27.70 -21.60 17.75
C TYR A 977 -27.61 -20.92 19.13
N LYS A 978 -26.39 -20.62 19.56
CA LYS A 978 -26.14 -19.99 20.86
C LYS A 978 -25.15 -18.85 20.70
N ALA A 979 -25.41 -17.75 21.40
CA ALA A 979 -24.45 -16.68 21.64
C ALA A 979 -24.26 -16.55 23.15
N THR A 980 -23.01 -16.48 23.61
CA THR A 980 -22.66 -16.34 25.02
C THR A 980 -21.65 -15.24 25.22
N ASN A 981 -21.83 -14.43 26.26
CA ASN A 981 -20.84 -13.43 26.64
C ASN A 981 -19.61 -14.10 27.28
N ARG A 982 -18.61 -13.28 27.65
CA ARG A 982 -17.36 -13.77 28.24
C ARG A 982 -17.55 -14.46 29.60
N GLN A 983 -18.61 -14.14 30.33
CA GLN A 983 -18.99 -14.76 31.60
C GLN A 983 -19.70 -16.12 31.40
N GLY A 984 -19.99 -16.50 30.14
CA GLY A 984 -20.70 -17.73 29.80
C GLY A 984 -22.23 -17.60 29.89
N GLU A 985 -22.76 -16.39 30.06
CA GLU A 985 -24.19 -16.12 30.11
C GLU A 985 -24.75 -16.10 28.68
N ALA A 986 -25.92 -16.72 28.49
CA ALA A 986 -26.59 -16.77 27.20
C ALA A 986 -27.19 -15.42 26.82
N LEU A 987 -26.96 -14.99 25.58
CA LEU A 987 -27.57 -13.80 24.99
C LEU A 987 -28.84 -14.17 24.22
N GLU A 988 -29.76 -13.21 24.10
CA GLU A 988 -30.89 -13.34 23.18
C GLU A 988 -30.39 -13.32 21.73
N VAL A 989 -30.76 -14.35 20.97
CA VAL A 989 -30.36 -14.51 19.56
C VAL A 989 -31.59 -14.45 18.67
N ARG A 990 -31.65 -13.41 17.83
CA ARG A 990 -32.55 -13.37 16.67
C ARG A 990 -31.99 -14.26 15.59
N TYR A 991 -32.79 -15.20 15.10
CA TYR A 991 -32.37 -16.22 14.14
C TYR A 991 -33.35 -16.31 12.98
N SER A 992 -32.83 -16.49 11.75
CA SER A 992 -33.62 -16.98 10.63
C SER A 992 -32.77 -17.82 9.67
N TRP A 993 -33.37 -18.84 9.06
CA TRP A 993 -32.73 -19.68 8.05
C TRP A 993 -33.27 -19.37 6.66
N ASP A 994 -32.37 -19.27 5.68
CA ASP A 994 -32.73 -19.21 4.26
C ASP A 994 -32.24 -20.49 3.58
N SER A 995 -33.18 -21.40 3.28
CA SER A 995 -32.88 -22.73 2.72
C SER A 995 -32.33 -22.69 1.29
N ASN A 996 -32.67 -21.65 0.52
CA ASN A 996 -32.24 -21.50 -0.87
C ASN A 996 -30.76 -21.10 -0.97
N SER A 997 -30.32 -20.18 -0.11
CA SER A 997 -28.93 -19.74 -0.02
C SER A 997 -28.08 -20.59 0.94
N LYS A 998 -28.74 -21.42 1.76
CA LYS A 998 -28.12 -22.16 2.88
C LYS A 998 -27.40 -21.25 3.87
N THR A 999 -28.00 -20.09 4.16
CA THR A 999 -27.44 -19.16 5.13
C THR A 999 -28.37 -18.98 6.32
N CYS A 1000 -27.81 -18.87 7.52
CA CYS A 1000 -28.53 -18.37 8.68
C CYS A 1000 -28.19 -16.92 8.96
N PHE A 1001 -29.19 -16.14 9.35
CA PHE A 1001 -29.03 -14.85 10.00
C PHE A 1001 -28.94 -15.03 11.51
N LEU A 1002 -28.02 -14.32 12.15
CA LEU A 1002 -27.96 -14.19 13.61
C LEU A 1002 -27.90 -12.70 13.97
N GLY A 1003 -28.64 -12.29 15.00
CA GLY A 1003 -28.53 -10.97 15.59
C GLY A 1003 -28.59 -11.01 17.12
N PHE A 1004 -27.68 -10.31 17.77
CA PHE A 1004 -27.50 -10.24 19.22
C PHE A 1004 -26.72 -8.97 19.59
N GLU A 1005 -26.66 -8.56 20.86
CA GLU A 1005 -25.86 -7.39 21.27
C GLU A 1005 -24.36 -7.67 21.19
N ASN A 1006 -23.59 -6.69 20.69
CA ASN A 1006 -22.14 -6.78 20.59
C ASN A 1006 -21.45 -6.53 21.94
N HIS A 1007 -20.23 -7.04 22.06
CA HIS A 1007 -19.36 -6.77 23.19
C HIS A 1007 -17.88 -6.74 22.78
N PRO A 1008 -17.07 -5.77 23.25
CA PRO A 1008 -15.67 -5.63 22.84
C PRO A 1008 -14.78 -6.76 23.37
N ASP A 1009 -15.11 -7.32 24.53
CA ASP A 1009 -14.39 -8.50 25.05
C ASP A 1009 -14.76 -9.82 24.34
N GLY A 1010 -15.75 -9.78 23.43
CA GLY A 1010 -16.14 -10.91 22.61
C GLY A 1010 -17.44 -11.59 23.03
N VAL A 1011 -18.16 -12.06 22.01
CA VAL A 1011 -19.32 -12.94 22.11
C VAL A 1011 -18.99 -14.24 21.38
N LYS A 1012 -19.10 -15.36 22.09
CA LYS A 1012 -18.86 -16.69 21.51
C LYS A 1012 -20.16 -17.19 20.88
N VAL A 1013 -20.09 -17.57 19.61
CA VAL A 1013 -21.19 -18.14 18.84
C VAL A 1013 -20.94 -19.63 18.61
N GLU A 1014 -21.98 -20.45 18.79
CA GLU A 1014 -21.96 -21.89 18.49
C GLU A 1014 -23.19 -22.30 17.66
N LEU A 1015 -22.94 -22.95 16.52
CA LEU A 1015 -23.94 -23.47 15.59
C LEU A 1015 -23.74 -24.98 15.43
N LYS A 1016 -24.82 -25.78 15.48
CA LYS A 1016 -24.77 -27.25 15.27
C LYS A 1016 -25.97 -27.75 14.45
N TRP A 1017 -25.75 -28.66 13.50
CA TRP A 1017 -26.78 -29.23 12.61
C TRP A 1017 -26.87 -30.76 12.67
#